data_AF-C7NV88-F1
#
_entry.id   AF-C7NV88-F1
#
_cell.length_a   1.000
_cell.length_b   1.000
_cell.length_c   1.000
_cell.angle_alpha   90.00
_cell.angle_beta   90.00
_cell.angle_gamma   90.00
#
_symmetry.space_group_name_H-M   'P 1'
#
loop_
_entity.id
_entity.type
_entity.pdbx_description
1 polymer ?
#
loop_
_entity_poly.entity_id
_entity_poly.type
_entity_poly.pdbx_seq_one_letter_code
_entity_poly.pdbx_strand_id
1 'polypeptide(L)'
;MTDTTSKLRALFLAALMVFSVFAGTVALSGSVAAAESGNTSGVDGPVFQGEELTVDSGTYSAQGGGDDVIVGNGDLVQVRRGILGDQDSTQEAVAEVESGSAVFSGSQMDLETGYYFLRANGSNLQGTQFEIVQQDLEVSNWGGVYYDDEAGFDDNGLNVKTDNLGVAEGSFNILVNSTSLDQSELNTVFGGAASAHGDHKIQLTVDSSDKYLGVNFSSLDLGTYDFTVESQTSNAEGTFSIEYKTAGETTASFENNVFSQEVGDNAAFTVNMENTDTATVNITDDSGEYWANLTVMDSTNGGDADDGQVTVQMNTFLAGGHGNAFSPAEGADTVNVDYEESIGDFRLATGSYDLTVNAGNEEQDVATLALNPRETVSASTIVAPMNDNFEDVSEITNGTEMSHVAFGDNLAVEVEASGVFAYLGSATSDGLNVTFKQENFDGKYGNAPEFDISGDDFSIEPDAANNRFFVVVDTDAQTGLPDTQDISAGEEYSVTFEVDGDNNPYVASGETETVSTDITFAERSSSFDLVESPYDVENVDSAEIKGSSNLAPGTTITVQALKSGDFLEQDTDVEVMDNGTWTAQFDFGDREVGEEFELSLKRAGNTDAVDAVFSDTPEWETQESAEALQAQIDELETLLNSTMDELNATESMLEQKNATIEELEQELNETGGASQELLDQKNATIAELQNQTEELNQQLADAESQLLNQTTTIADLESEVSAMNLSARKWEAEASDLQNQTESLQSMLEAKNSTISEQESTISERDSTISELESDVSDLESQIEDAQSTTASGPGFTAVLALVALMGAALLAVRRQQ
;
A
#
# COMPACT_ATOMS: atom_id res chain seq x y z
N MET A 1 18.59 -12.47 35.82
CA MET A 1 19.43 -11.26 35.73
C MET A 1 20.83 -11.64 35.28
N THR A 2 21.00 -11.90 33.99
CA THR A 2 22.31 -12.13 33.33
C THR A 2 22.24 -11.84 31.82
N ASP A 3 21.04 -11.73 31.23
CA ASP A 3 20.89 -11.50 29.77
C ASP A 3 21.02 -10.03 29.34
N THR A 4 20.85 -9.07 30.25
CA THR A 4 21.11 -7.64 29.96
C THR A 4 22.60 -7.31 29.93
N THR A 5 23.46 -8.13 30.54
CA THR A 5 24.92 -7.90 30.55
C THR A 5 25.63 -8.52 29.35
N SER A 6 25.03 -9.48 28.64
CA SER A 6 25.55 -10.01 27.37
C SER A 6 25.21 -9.09 26.19
N LYS A 7 23.98 -8.57 26.11
CA LYS A 7 23.58 -7.60 25.06
C LYS A 7 24.34 -6.28 25.16
N LEU A 8 24.55 -5.76 26.37
CA LEU A 8 25.32 -4.52 26.56
C LEU A 8 26.81 -4.74 26.32
N ARG A 9 27.36 -5.95 26.53
CA ARG A 9 28.73 -6.30 26.12
C ARG A 9 28.87 -6.55 24.62
N ALA A 10 27.85 -7.09 23.95
CA ALA A 10 27.84 -7.25 22.49
C ALA A 10 27.73 -5.91 21.77
N LEU A 11 26.85 -5.01 22.25
CA LEU A 11 26.75 -3.64 21.74
C LEU A 11 28.01 -2.82 22.05
N PHE A 12 28.60 -2.99 23.25
CA PHE A 12 29.86 -2.33 23.59
C PHE A 12 31.05 -2.93 22.83
N LEU A 13 31.08 -4.23 22.50
CA LEU A 13 32.12 -4.83 21.64
C LEU A 13 31.94 -4.49 20.16
N ALA A 14 30.71 -4.36 19.66
CA ALA A 14 30.43 -3.88 18.31
C ALA A 14 30.84 -2.40 18.17
N ALA A 15 30.49 -1.56 19.14
CA ALA A 15 30.99 -0.20 19.22
C ALA A 15 32.52 -0.14 19.39
N LEU A 16 33.15 -1.07 20.13
CA LEU A 16 34.61 -1.13 20.25
C LEU A 16 35.31 -1.67 19.01
N MET A 17 34.65 -2.50 18.19
CA MET A 17 35.12 -2.89 16.85
C MET A 17 35.10 -1.69 15.91
N VAL A 18 34.00 -0.93 15.89
CA VAL A 18 33.86 0.32 15.10
C VAL A 18 34.90 1.37 15.51
N PHE A 19 35.31 1.45 16.78
CA PHE A 19 36.35 2.37 17.24
C PHE A 19 37.79 1.83 17.21
N SER A 20 38.04 0.55 16.83
CA SER A 20 39.39 -0.05 16.92
C SER A 20 40.18 -0.14 15.61
N VAL A 21 39.68 0.39 14.49
CA VAL A 21 40.39 0.42 13.20
C VAL A 21 41.24 1.70 13.02
N PHE A 22 41.64 2.37 14.10
CA PHE A 22 42.59 3.52 14.04
C PHE A 22 44.05 3.14 14.33
N ALA A 23 44.46 1.91 14.02
CA ALA A 23 45.82 1.45 14.28
C ALA A 23 46.55 1.00 13.01
N GLY A 24 47.03 1.99 12.24
CA GLY A 24 48.27 1.92 11.49
C GLY A 24 48.23 1.13 10.18
N THR A 25 47.73 1.74 9.12
CA THR A 25 48.10 1.39 7.75
C THR A 25 49.19 2.34 7.27
N VAL A 26 50.28 1.75 6.78
CA VAL A 26 51.42 2.47 6.21
C VAL A 26 51.01 2.94 4.82
N ALA A 27 51.02 4.25 4.56
CA ALA A 27 50.91 4.80 3.22
C ALA A 27 52.08 4.28 2.36
N LEU A 28 51.80 3.35 1.44
CA LEU A 28 52.70 3.01 0.34
C LEU A 28 52.32 3.90 -0.84
N SER A 29 53.13 4.93 -1.08
CA SER A 29 53.06 5.80 -2.25
C SER A 29 53.39 5.01 -3.52
N GLY A 30 52.38 4.64 -4.30
CA GLY A 30 52.54 4.22 -5.69
C GLY A 30 52.53 5.45 -6.59
N SER A 31 53.71 5.90 -7.04
CA SER A 31 53.83 7.04 -7.96
C SER A 31 53.26 6.69 -9.35
N VAL A 32 52.25 7.43 -9.81
CA VAL A 32 51.81 7.40 -11.21
C VAL A 32 52.10 8.77 -11.82
N ALA A 33 53.07 8.83 -12.72
CA ALA A 33 53.40 10.03 -13.48
C ALA A 33 52.39 10.23 -14.60
N ALA A 34 51.53 11.25 -14.49
CA ALA A 34 50.77 11.77 -15.63
C ALA A 34 51.66 12.75 -16.40
N ALA A 35 51.98 12.41 -17.64
CA ALA A 35 52.70 13.28 -18.55
C ALA A 35 51.71 13.90 -19.55
N GLU A 36 51.50 15.21 -19.49
CA GLU A 36 51.29 16.01 -20.70
C GLU A 36 51.80 17.45 -20.57
N SER A 37 52.32 17.94 -21.68
CA SER A 37 53.11 19.15 -21.85
C SER A 37 52.22 20.38 -22.04
N GLY A 38 52.33 21.37 -21.15
CA GLY A 38 51.76 22.70 -21.38
C GLY A 38 51.92 23.65 -20.19
N ASN A 39 53.03 24.39 -20.15
CA ASN A 39 53.33 25.52 -19.26
C ASN A 39 52.14 26.15 -18.50
N THR A 40 51.97 25.86 -17.21
CA THR A 40 51.12 26.65 -16.30
C THR A 40 51.97 27.23 -15.16
N SER A 41 52.15 28.55 -15.21
CA SER A 41 52.53 29.35 -14.06
C SER A 41 51.35 29.37 -13.07
N GLY A 42 51.55 28.85 -11.87
CA GLY A 42 50.62 29.05 -10.74
C GLY A 42 49.57 27.96 -10.60
N VAL A 43 49.40 27.48 -9.38
CA VAL A 43 48.25 26.67 -8.97
C VAL A 43 47.00 27.52 -9.23
N ASP A 44 46.17 27.14 -10.20
CA ASP A 44 44.95 27.88 -10.56
C ASP A 44 43.76 27.21 -9.88
N GLY A 45 43.24 27.83 -8.82
CA GLY A 45 42.07 27.35 -8.09
C GLY A 45 42.35 26.72 -6.71
N PRO A 46 41.28 26.30 -6.01
CA PRO A 46 41.38 25.55 -4.76
C PRO A 46 41.92 24.13 -5.00
N VAL A 47 42.64 23.60 -4.01
CA VAL A 47 43.24 22.27 -3.97
C VAL A 47 42.66 21.53 -2.76
N PHE A 48 42.32 20.25 -2.90
CA PHE A 48 41.82 19.48 -1.77
C PHE A 48 42.92 19.16 -0.76
N GLN A 49 42.53 19.06 0.51
CA GLN A 49 43.40 18.56 1.56
C GLN A 49 43.93 17.16 1.22
N GLY A 50 45.26 16.98 1.26
CA GLY A 50 45.92 15.73 0.89
C GLY A 50 46.10 15.49 -0.61
N GLU A 51 45.58 16.36 -1.48
CA GLU A 51 45.77 16.29 -2.92
C GLU A 51 47.25 16.47 -3.30
N GLU A 52 47.74 15.71 -4.28
CA GLU A 52 49.10 15.84 -4.77
C GLU A 52 49.29 17.17 -5.51
N LEU A 53 50.23 17.99 -5.04
CA LEU A 53 50.60 19.23 -5.70
C LEU A 53 51.94 19.08 -6.41
N THR A 54 51.95 19.26 -7.73
CA THR A 54 53.18 19.28 -8.54
C THR A 54 53.56 20.72 -8.91
N VAL A 55 54.82 21.09 -8.68
CA VAL A 55 55.37 22.40 -9.01
C VAL A 55 56.53 22.24 -9.99
N ASP A 56 56.38 22.74 -11.20
CA ASP A 56 57.40 22.60 -12.24
C ASP A 56 58.66 23.45 -11.99
N SER A 57 59.80 22.98 -12.49
CA SER A 57 61.00 23.79 -12.63
C SER A 57 60.79 24.84 -13.72
N GLY A 58 61.27 26.06 -13.49
CA GLY A 58 60.93 27.17 -14.37
C GLY A 58 61.41 28.53 -13.87
N THR A 59 60.97 29.56 -14.57
CA THR A 59 61.22 30.96 -14.21
C THR A 59 59.93 31.56 -13.68
N TYR A 60 59.95 31.98 -12.41
CA TYR A 60 58.82 32.55 -11.69
C TYR A 60 59.09 34.02 -11.36
N SER A 61 58.09 34.88 -11.46
CA SER A 61 58.26 36.28 -11.04
C SER A 61 58.41 36.37 -9.52
N ALA A 62 59.37 37.15 -9.03
CA ALA A 62 59.50 37.41 -7.59
C ALA A 62 58.39 38.36 -7.11
N GLN A 63 57.76 38.03 -5.99
CA GLN A 63 56.81 38.93 -5.35
C GLN A 63 57.46 40.28 -5.00
N GLY A 64 56.83 41.38 -5.41
CA GLY A 64 57.30 42.75 -5.13
C GLY A 64 58.16 43.39 -6.24
N GLY A 65 58.28 42.74 -7.41
CA GLY A 65 58.91 43.33 -8.60
C GLY A 65 60.43 43.23 -8.66
N GLY A 66 61.01 42.18 -8.05
CA GLY A 66 62.44 41.84 -8.14
C GLY A 66 62.79 41.04 -9.38
N ASP A 67 64.06 40.63 -9.49
CA ASP A 67 64.53 39.71 -10.54
C ASP A 67 63.77 38.37 -10.49
N ASP A 68 63.55 37.75 -11.65
CA ASP A 68 62.86 36.46 -11.74
C ASP A 68 63.59 35.38 -10.91
N VAL A 69 62.81 34.55 -10.23
CA VAL A 69 63.25 33.39 -9.45
C VAL A 69 63.34 32.19 -10.39
N ILE A 70 64.55 31.72 -10.65
CA ILE A 70 64.78 30.47 -11.37
C ILE A 70 64.70 29.33 -10.35
N VAL A 71 63.80 28.38 -10.59
CA VAL A 71 63.64 27.14 -9.82
C VAL A 71 64.15 26.00 -10.69
N GLY A 72 65.30 25.42 -10.31
CA GLY A 72 65.97 24.35 -11.04
C GLY A 72 66.10 23.06 -10.23
N ASN A 73 66.61 22.01 -10.88
CA ASN A 73 66.81 20.71 -10.23
C ASN A 73 67.78 20.83 -9.03
N GLY A 74 67.37 20.30 -7.87
CA GLY A 74 68.08 20.43 -6.59
C GLY A 74 67.72 21.68 -5.77
N ASP A 75 66.85 22.56 -6.28
CA ASP A 75 66.30 23.66 -5.49
C ASP A 75 65.17 23.18 -4.57
N LEU A 76 64.99 23.85 -3.43
CA LEU A 76 63.91 23.58 -2.50
C LEU A 76 62.74 24.52 -2.75
N VAL A 77 61.56 23.93 -2.95
CA VAL A 77 60.27 24.64 -3.00
C VAL A 77 59.55 24.43 -1.67
N GLN A 78 59.02 25.51 -1.11
CA GLN A 78 58.28 25.51 0.15
C GLN A 78 56.82 25.89 -0.09
N VAL A 79 55.90 25.14 0.50
CA VAL A 79 54.50 25.55 0.69
C VAL A 79 54.42 26.37 1.97
N ARG A 80 53.91 27.60 1.87
CA ARG A 80 53.77 28.51 3.01
C ARG A 80 52.31 28.90 3.21
N ARG A 81 51.83 28.82 4.46
CA ARG A 81 50.50 29.28 4.84
C ARG A 81 50.50 30.79 5.01
N GLY A 82 49.45 31.43 4.49
CA GLY A 82 49.24 32.88 4.56
C GLY A 82 48.83 33.47 3.21
N ILE A 83 48.50 34.76 3.21
CA ILE A 83 48.16 35.50 2.00
C ILE A 83 49.45 35.99 1.34
N LEU A 84 49.60 35.79 0.04
CA LEU A 84 50.77 36.20 -0.71
C LEU A 84 50.92 37.74 -0.63
N GLY A 85 51.87 38.22 0.18
CA GLY A 85 52.18 39.66 0.35
C GLY A 85 52.18 40.14 1.78
N ASP A 86 51.64 39.32 2.68
CA ASP A 86 51.76 39.55 4.09
C ASP A 86 53.16 39.21 4.59
N GLN A 87 53.58 39.90 5.65
CA GLN A 87 54.90 39.70 6.26
C GLN A 87 54.97 38.41 7.09
N ASP A 88 53.82 37.89 7.52
CA ASP A 88 53.69 36.71 8.35
C ASP A 88 53.28 35.50 7.49
N SER A 89 54.17 34.49 7.43
CA SER A 89 53.86 33.20 6.80
C SER A 89 54.61 32.05 7.48
N THR A 90 53.93 30.93 7.68
CA THR A 90 54.54 29.69 8.22
C THR A 90 54.89 28.76 7.08
N GLN A 91 55.99 28.02 7.22
CA GLN A 91 56.34 26.97 6.26
C GLN A 91 55.67 25.68 6.72
N GLU A 92 54.80 25.10 5.89
CA GLU A 92 54.11 23.85 6.22
C GLU A 92 54.74 22.64 5.55
N ALA A 93 55.20 22.78 4.30
CA ALA A 93 55.87 21.71 3.57
C ALA A 93 57.08 22.20 2.77
N VAL A 94 57.98 21.29 2.46
CA VAL A 94 59.15 21.52 1.59
C VAL A 94 59.43 20.27 0.76
N ALA A 95 59.69 20.47 -0.53
CA ALA A 95 60.08 19.43 -1.47
C ALA A 95 61.27 19.90 -2.30
N GLU A 96 62.15 18.97 -2.67
CA GLU A 96 63.25 19.22 -3.59
C GLU A 96 62.77 19.00 -5.03
N VAL A 97 63.22 19.84 -5.96
CA VAL A 97 62.94 19.67 -7.38
C VAL A 97 63.77 18.51 -7.90
N GLU A 98 63.10 17.42 -8.27
CA GLU A 98 63.70 16.22 -8.85
C GLU A 98 63.12 15.98 -10.25
N SER A 99 63.99 15.70 -11.22
CA SER A 99 63.58 15.38 -12.60
C SER A 99 62.71 16.45 -13.28
N GLY A 100 62.80 17.70 -12.81
CA GLY A 100 62.12 18.84 -13.43
C GLY A 100 60.88 19.36 -12.70
N SER A 101 60.44 18.75 -11.59
CA SER A 101 59.33 19.26 -10.76
C SER A 101 59.56 18.92 -9.28
N ALA A 102 58.96 19.68 -8.37
CA ALA A 102 58.83 19.35 -6.95
C ALA A 102 57.42 18.83 -6.68
N VAL A 103 57.30 17.63 -6.11
CA VAL A 103 56.01 16.98 -5.82
C VAL A 103 55.78 17.00 -4.31
N PHE A 104 54.60 17.47 -3.89
CA PHE A 104 54.12 17.42 -2.52
C PHE A 104 52.94 16.46 -2.46
N SER A 105 53.01 15.45 -1.59
CA SER A 105 51.93 14.45 -1.46
C SER A 105 51.80 13.92 -0.04
N GLY A 106 50.71 13.19 0.22
CA GLY A 106 50.42 12.58 1.52
C GLY A 106 50.45 13.62 2.65
N SER A 107 51.20 13.34 3.72
CA SER A 107 51.27 14.22 4.90
C SER A 107 51.84 15.62 4.62
N GLN A 108 52.47 15.86 3.47
CA GLN A 108 52.93 17.20 3.07
C GLN A 108 51.80 18.10 2.59
N MET A 109 50.70 17.50 2.12
CA MET A 109 49.53 18.19 1.58
C MET A 109 48.28 18.02 2.45
N ASP A 110 48.36 17.20 3.52
CA ASP A 110 47.37 17.16 4.61
C ASP A 110 47.47 18.43 5.48
N LEU A 111 47.11 19.56 4.87
CA LEU A 111 47.23 20.89 5.42
C LEU A 111 45.86 21.41 5.89
N GLU A 112 45.85 22.24 6.93
CA GLU A 112 44.61 22.91 7.36
C GLU A 112 44.03 23.77 6.22
N THR A 113 42.70 23.91 6.20
CA THR A 113 42.04 24.77 5.22
C THR A 113 42.49 26.23 5.31
N GLY A 114 42.60 26.90 4.16
CA GLY A 114 43.01 28.30 4.05
C GLY A 114 43.98 28.58 2.91
N TYR A 115 44.56 29.79 2.89
CA TYR A 115 45.41 30.24 1.78
C TYR A 115 46.88 29.87 1.96
N TYR A 116 47.50 29.48 0.84
CA TYR A 116 48.89 29.07 0.73
C TYR A 116 49.56 29.70 -0.49
N PHE A 117 50.88 29.78 -0.45
CA PHE A 117 51.69 30.19 -1.60
C PHE A 117 53.04 29.48 -1.62
N LEU A 118 53.71 29.52 -2.78
CA LEU A 118 55.00 28.87 -2.99
C LEU A 118 56.18 29.83 -2.75
N ARG A 119 57.26 29.32 -2.16
CA ARG A 119 58.52 30.04 -1.97
C ARG A 119 59.69 29.18 -2.42
N ALA A 120 60.58 29.73 -3.23
CA ALA A 120 61.82 29.07 -3.63
C ALA A 120 62.99 30.05 -3.62
N ASN A 121 64.20 29.55 -3.39
CA ASN A 121 65.44 30.35 -3.42
C ASN A 121 65.39 31.67 -2.59
N GLY A 122 64.64 31.65 -1.49
CA GLY A 122 64.49 32.78 -0.58
C GLY A 122 63.42 33.81 -0.94
N SER A 123 62.74 33.67 -2.08
CA SER A 123 61.74 34.63 -2.58
C SER A 123 60.35 33.98 -2.73
N ASN A 124 59.29 34.70 -2.36
CA ASN A 124 57.92 34.27 -2.60
C ASN A 124 57.62 34.35 -4.10
N LEU A 125 57.00 33.31 -4.64
CA LEU A 125 56.71 33.21 -6.06
C LEU A 125 55.38 33.93 -6.36
N GLN A 126 55.41 34.87 -7.30
CA GLN A 126 54.21 35.61 -7.68
C GLN A 126 53.27 34.73 -8.51
N GLY A 127 51.97 34.83 -8.26
CA GLY A 127 50.95 34.09 -9.01
C GLY A 127 50.79 32.63 -8.60
N THR A 128 51.36 32.23 -7.46
CA THR A 128 51.26 30.85 -6.94
C THR A 128 50.38 30.76 -5.69
N GLN A 129 49.45 31.69 -5.47
CA GLN A 129 48.55 31.64 -4.32
C GLN A 129 47.40 30.67 -4.62
N PHE A 130 47.13 29.74 -3.71
CA PHE A 130 46.04 28.78 -3.79
C PHE A 130 45.36 28.61 -2.43
N GLU A 131 44.21 27.95 -2.42
CA GLU A 131 43.45 27.66 -1.21
C GLU A 131 43.41 26.15 -1.00
N ILE A 132 43.71 25.68 0.21
CA ILE A 132 43.41 24.31 0.61
C ILE A 132 41.98 24.28 1.13
N VAL A 133 41.15 23.42 0.54
CA VAL A 133 39.77 23.18 0.95
C VAL A 133 39.59 21.71 1.34
N GLN A 134 38.65 21.42 2.23
CA GLN A 134 38.31 20.03 2.56
C GLN A 134 37.42 19.46 1.44
N GLN A 135 37.62 18.20 1.05
CA GLN A 135 36.70 17.55 0.12
C GLN A 135 35.44 17.11 0.88
N ASP A 136 34.27 17.48 0.36
CA ASP A 136 33.00 17.01 0.90
C ASP A 136 32.72 15.63 0.30
N LEU A 137 32.77 14.59 1.13
CA LEU A 137 32.49 13.21 0.75
C LEU A 137 31.56 12.60 1.78
N GLU A 138 30.26 12.76 1.55
CA GLU A 138 29.22 12.11 2.33
C GLU A 138 28.82 10.80 1.64
N VAL A 139 28.81 9.71 2.41
CA VAL A 139 28.62 8.36 1.89
C VAL A 139 27.53 7.69 2.70
N SER A 140 26.50 7.17 2.04
CA SER A 140 25.40 6.48 2.69
C SER A 140 24.89 5.30 1.87
N ASN A 141 24.17 4.41 2.53
CA ASN A 141 23.37 3.39 1.87
C ASN A 141 22.03 4.02 1.43
N TRP A 142 21.64 3.87 0.17
CA TRP A 142 20.28 4.17 -0.31
C TRP A 142 19.54 2.86 -0.52
N GLY A 143 18.30 2.77 -0.03
CA GLY A 143 17.46 1.55 -0.04
C GLY A 143 17.45 0.76 1.28
N GLY A 144 18.47 0.90 2.13
CA GLY A 144 18.44 0.36 3.50
C GLY A 144 18.81 -1.14 3.59
N VAL A 145 17.90 -1.98 4.06
CA VAL A 145 18.14 -3.43 4.15
C VAL A 145 17.97 -4.03 2.76
N TYR A 146 18.89 -4.92 2.37
CA TYR A 146 18.80 -5.70 1.13
C TYR A 146 18.16 -7.04 1.45
N TYR A 147 17.10 -7.43 0.77
CA TYR A 147 16.47 -8.75 0.93
C TYR A 147 16.87 -9.73 -0.18
N ASP A 148 16.67 -11.05 0.03
CA ASP A 148 17.12 -12.10 -0.91
C ASP A 148 16.21 -12.33 -2.12
N ASP A 149 15.04 -11.71 -2.12
CA ASP A 149 14.14 -11.56 -3.25
C ASP A 149 14.45 -10.31 -4.11
N GLU A 150 15.17 -9.32 -3.57
CA GLU A 150 15.73 -8.22 -4.36
C GLU A 150 16.81 -8.74 -5.32
N ALA A 151 16.62 -8.46 -6.61
CA ALA A 151 17.52 -8.91 -7.65
C ALA A 151 17.84 -7.77 -8.61
N GLY A 152 19.12 -7.41 -8.70
CA GLY A 152 19.57 -6.37 -9.64
C GLY A 152 20.43 -5.34 -8.94
N PHE A 153 20.46 -4.13 -9.50
CA PHE A 153 21.28 -3.00 -9.05
C PHE A 153 20.40 -1.75 -8.77
N ASP A 154 19.08 -1.88 -8.78
CA ASP A 154 18.19 -0.72 -8.87
C ASP A 154 17.55 -0.32 -7.54
N ASP A 155 17.52 -1.21 -6.54
CA ASP A 155 16.76 -1.01 -5.29
C ASP A 155 17.62 -0.52 -4.12
N ASN A 156 18.91 -0.85 -4.16
CA ASN A 156 19.81 -0.63 -3.04
C ASN A 156 21.23 -0.28 -3.54
N GLY A 157 21.99 0.48 -2.73
CA GLY A 157 23.42 0.64 -2.98
C GLY A 157 24.10 1.82 -2.31
N LEU A 158 25.16 2.29 -2.96
CA LEU A 158 26.02 3.36 -2.49
C LEU A 158 25.53 4.72 -3.02
N ASN A 159 25.25 5.66 -2.12
CA ASN A 159 25.06 7.07 -2.45
C ASN A 159 26.30 7.85 -2.04
N VAL A 160 26.82 8.67 -2.96
CA VAL A 160 27.93 9.59 -2.71
C VAL A 160 27.45 11.00 -2.98
N LYS A 161 27.46 11.83 -1.94
CA LYS A 161 27.07 13.23 -2.00
C LYS A 161 28.28 14.14 -1.75
N THR A 162 28.37 15.19 -2.55
CA THR A 162 29.48 16.14 -2.54
C THR A 162 29.00 17.52 -3.01
N ASP A 163 29.28 18.55 -2.21
CA ASP A 163 28.87 19.93 -2.52
C ASP A 163 29.95 20.69 -3.30
N ASN A 164 31.16 20.14 -3.41
CA ASN A 164 32.32 20.79 -4.01
C ASN A 164 32.92 20.04 -5.22
N LEU A 165 32.10 19.30 -5.96
CA LEU A 165 32.49 18.62 -7.21
C LEU A 165 33.17 19.54 -8.23
N GLY A 166 32.80 20.82 -8.26
CA GLY A 166 33.41 21.82 -9.13
C GLY A 166 34.90 22.10 -8.86
N VAL A 167 35.40 21.77 -7.66
CA VAL A 167 36.84 21.82 -7.34
C VAL A 167 37.58 20.65 -7.98
N ALA A 168 36.93 19.50 -8.13
CA ALA A 168 37.46 18.30 -8.79
C ALA A 168 37.32 18.33 -10.33
N GLU A 169 37.28 19.51 -10.95
CA GLU A 169 37.04 19.68 -12.41
C GLU A 169 35.77 18.97 -12.93
N GLY A 170 34.79 18.73 -12.06
CA GLY A 170 33.51 18.10 -12.41
C GLY A 170 33.45 16.58 -12.26
N SER A 171 34.55 15.89 -11.94
CA SER A 171 34.52 14.46 -11.61
C SER A 171 35.76 13.99 -10.84
N PHE A 172 35.61 13.08 -9.89
CA PHE A 172 36.74 12.41 -9.23
C PHE A 172 36.51 10.89 -9.11
N ASN A 173 37.59 10.17 -8.79
CA ASN A 173 37.52 8.74 -8.56
C ASN A 173 37.55 8.43 -7.06
N ILE A 174 36.80 7.42 -6.67
CA ILE A 174 36.81 6.83 -5.33
C ILE A 174 37.31 5.39 -5.39
N LEU A 175 37.85 4.91 -4.29
CA LEU A 175 38.20 3.52 -4.05
C LEU A 175 37.25 2.95 -3.01
N VAL A 176 36.54 1.88 -3.34
CA VAL A 176 35.68 1.15 -2.41
C VAL A 176 36.36 -0.15 -2.03
N ASN A 177 36.38 -0.45 -0.74
CA ASN A 177 36.83 -1.72 -0.19
C ASN A 177 35.88 -2.24 0.87
N SER A 178 35.97 -3.53 1.15
CA SER A 178 35.25 -4.16 2.25
C SER A 178 36.19 -5.12 2.98
N THR A 179 36.03 -5.21 4.29
CA THR A 179 36.72 -6.22 5.11
C THR A 179 36.07 -7.60 5.02
N SER A 180 34.83 -7.65 4.52
CA SER A 180 33.99 -8.86 4.50
C SER A 180 33.94 -9.53 3.13
N LEU A 181 34.43 -8.86 2.07
CA LEU A 181 34.36 -9.32 0.70
C LEU A 181 35.74 -9.42 0.07
N ASP A 182 35.96 -10.47 -0.72
CA ASP A 182 37.14 -10.57 -1.58
C ASP A 182 36.99 -9.73 -2.86
N GLN A 183 38.07 -9.65 -3.66
CA GLN A 183 38.07 -8.84 -4.89
C GLN A 183 37.04 -9.32 -5.93
N SER A 184 36.79 -10.63 -6.03
CA SER A 184 35.82 -11.19 -6.97
C SER A 184 34.40 -10.85 -6.51
N GLU A 185 34.14 -10.97 -5.22
CA GLU A 185 32.85 -10.63 -4.62
C GLU A 185 32.55 -9.13 -4.73
N LEU A 186 33.53 -8.26 -4.43
CA LEU A 186 33.39 -6.80 -4.64
C LEU A 186 33.07 -6.44 -6.09
N ASN A 187 33.71 -7.09 -7.06
CA ASN A 187 33.43 -6.87 -8.48
C ASN A 187 32.03 -7.35 -8.86
N THR A 188 31.52 -8.43 -8.25
CA THR A 188 30.15 -8.89 -8.47
C THR A 188 29.15 -7.92 -7.87
N VAL A 189 29.38 -7.47 -6.63
CA VAL A 189 28.48 -6.56 -5.89
C VAL A 189 28.28 -5.26 -6.62
N PHE A 190 29.33 -4.62 -7.14
CA PHE A 190 29.20 -3.35 -7.89
C PHE A 190 29.11 -3.53 -9.41
N GLY A 191 29.08 -4.77 -9.89
CA GLY A 191 28.92 -5.12 -11.28
C GLY A 191 29.92 -4.44 -12.23
N GLY A 192 29.45 -4.13 -13.45
CA GLY A 192 30.27 -3.54 -14.50
C GLY A 192 30.62 -2.05 -14.31
N ALA A 193 30.09 -1.39 -13.28
CA ALA A 193 30.42 0.00 -12.96
C ALA A 193 31.82 0.14 -12.32
N ALA A 194 32.33 -0.95 -11.73
CA ALA A 194 33.61 -1.02 -11.05
C ALA A 194 34.76 -1.45 -11.98
N SER A 195 35.91 -0.78 -11.86
CA SER A 195 37.18 -1.30 -12.37
C SER A 195 38.06 -1.76 -11.21
N ALA A 196 38.58 -2.98 -11.28
CA ALA A 196 39.50 -3.49 -10.24
C ALA A 196 40.73 -2.58 -10.12
N HIS A 197 41.09 -2.22 -8.89
CA HIS A 197 42.19 -1.29 -8.61
C HIS A 197 43.08 -1.84 -7.48
N GLY A 198 44.12 -2.60 -7.84
CA GLY A 198 44.97 -3.27 -6.86
C GLY A 198 44.31 -4.50 -6.24
N ASP A 199 44.69 -4.85 -5.01
CA ASP A 199 44.14 -5.97 -4.26
C ASP A 199 43.06 -5.49 -3.28
N HIS A 200 41.89 -6.12 -3.30
CA HIS A 200 40.72 -5.87 -2.42
C HIS A 200 40.14 -4.44 -2.52
N LYS A 201 40.26 -3.81 -3.68
CA LYS A 201 39.73 -2.46 -3.95
C LYS A 201 39.12 -2.39 -5.35
N ILE A 202 38.02 -1.66 -5.46
CA ILE A 202 37.42 -1.28 -6.74
C ILE A 202 37.45 0.23 -6.89
N GLN A 203 37.60 0.70 -8.13
CA GLN A 203 37.52 2.12 -8.46
C GLN A 203 36.18 2.44 -9.11
N LEU A 204 35.54 3.50 -8.63
CA LEU A 204 34.31 4.07 -9.15
C LEU A 204 34.51 5.56 -9.45
N THR A 205 33.73 6.11 -10.37
CA THR A 205 33.79 7.53 -10.75
C THR A 205 32.55 8.26 -10.26
N VAL A 206 32.76 9.41 -9.61
CA VAL A 206 31.73 10.34 -9.15
C VAL A 206 31.76 11.55 -10.08
N ASP A 207 30.68 11.73 -10.84
CA ASP A 207 30.53 12.76 -11.89
C ASP A 207 29.28 13.65 -11.70
N SER A 208 28.58 13.49 -10.57
CA SER A 208 27.44 14.31 -10.13
C SER A 208 27.56 14.62 -8.64
N SER A 209 26.91 15.71 -8.19
CA SER A 209 26.92 16.14 -6.78
C SER A 209 26.17 15.17 -5.85
N ASP A 210 25.27 14.37 -6.41
CA ASP A 210 24.54 13.30 -5.74
C ASP A 210 24.57 12.11 -6.70
N LYS A 211 25.29 11.04 -6.33
CA LYS A 211 25.62 9.92 -7.23
C LYS A 211 25.19 8.61 -6.59
N TYR A 212 24.18 8.00 -7.21
CA TYR A 212 23.67 6.67 -6.85
C TYR A 212 24.36 5.59 -7.66
N LEU A 213 24.89 4.59 -6.97
CA LEU A 213 25.55 3.42 -7.54
C LEU A 213 24.90 2.18 -6.95
N GLY A 214 24.26 1.40 -7.83
CA GLY A 214 23.59 0.15 -7.49
C GLY A 214 24.53 -0.96 -7.03
N VAL A 215 24.02 -1.86 -6.20
CA VAL A 215 24.73 -3.06 -5.75
C VAL A 215 23.88 -4.32 -5.86
N ASN A 216 24.53 -5.48 -5.94
CA ASN A 216 23.86 -6.79 -6.03
C ASN A 216 24.49 -7.82 -5.08
N PHE A 217 23.74 -8.22 -4.05
CA PHE A 217 24.18 -9.22 -3.07
C PHE A 217 23.66 -10.64 -3.33
N SER A 218 22.81 -10.87 -4.35
CA SER A 218 22.13 -12.17 -4.62
C SER A 218 23.04 -13.40 -4.78
N SER A 219 24.36 -13.20 -4.92
CA SER A 219 25.35 -14.26 -5.03
C SER A 219 26.18 -14.50 -3.76
N LEU A 220 25.89 -13.76 -2.68
CA LEU A 220 26.62 -13.79 -1.41
C LEU A 220 25.77 -14.44 -0.30
N ASP A 221 26.37 -14.70 0.85
CA ASP A 221 25.66 -15.20 2.02
C ASP A 221 24.93 -14.07 2.77
N LEU A 222 23.90 -14.38 3.54
CA LEU A 222 23.21 -13.38 4.38
C LEU A 222 24.15 -12.83 5.47
N GLY A 223 24.05 -11.53 5.76
CA GLY A 223 24.88 -10.88 6.77
C GLY A 223 25.03 -9.37 6.56
N THR A 224 25.80 -8.72 7.43
CA THR A 224 26.12 -7.29 7.31
C THR A 224 27.47 -7.11 6.61
N TYR A 225 27.48 -6.23 5.61
CA TYR A 225 28.63 -5.90 4.78
C TYR A 225 29.05 -4.47 5.01
N ASP A 226 30.25 -4.27 5.56
CA ASP A 226 30.84 -2.97 5.81
C ASP A 226 31.73 -2.54 4.64
N PHE A 227 31.60 -1.29 4.22
CA PHE A 227 32.36 -0.71 3.13
C PHE A 227 33.08 0.55 3.58
N THR A 228 34.32 0.71 3.10
CA THR A 228 35.10 1.95 3.22
C THR A 228 35.30 2.54 1.83
N VAL A 229 35.00 3.83 1.72
CA VAL A 229 35.09 4.62 0.49
C VAL A 229 36.16 5.69 0.70
N GLU A 230 37.21 5.65 -0.10
CA GLU A 230 38.33 6.60 -0.05
C GLU A 230 38.35 7.44 -1.32
N SER A 231 38.54 8.75 -1.21
CA SER A 231 38.82 9.58 -2.39
C SER A 231 40.21 9.29 -2.95
N GLN A 232 40.37 9.29 -4.28
CA GLN A 232 41.69 9.27 -4.91
C GLN A 232 42.30 10.67 -5.10
N THR A 233 41.49 11.72 -4.93
CA THR A 233 41.95 13.11 -5.11
C THR A 233 42.35 13.78 -3.81
N SER A 234 41.91 13.26 -2.66
CA SER A 234 42.16 13.86 -1.35
C SER A 234 42.35 12.76 -0.28
N ASN A 235 42.47 13.16 0.98
CA ASN A 235 42.43 12.23 2.12
C ASN A 235 41.01 11.99 2.69
N ALA A 236 39.95 12.43 1.99
CA ALA A 236 38.58 12.20 2.44
C ALA A 236 38.20 10.72 2.36
N GLU A 237 37.57 10.23 3.42
CA GLU A 237 37.05 8.87 3.53
C GLU A 237 35.65 8.86 4.14
N GLY A 238 34.86 7.86 3.79
CA GLY A 238 33.54 7.60 4.36
C GLY A 238 33.30 6.10 4.49
N THR A 239 32.36 5.71 5.35
CA THR A 239 32.00 4.30 5.56
C THR A 239 30.50 4.14 5.54
N PHE A 240 30.02 3.03 4.98
CA PHE A 240 28.61 2.65 5.03
C PHE A 240 28.47 1.13 5.17
N SER A 241 27.31 0.68 5.61
CA SER A 241 27.01 -0.74 5.77
C SER A 241 25.72 -1.10 5.04
N ILE A 242 25.68 -2.31 4.49
CA ILE A 242 24.47 -2.92 3.92
C ILE A 242 24.17 -4.20 4.69
N GLU A 243 22.94 -4.37 5.14
CA GLU A 243 22.48 -5.59 5.78
C GLU A 243 21.73 -6.44 4.75
N TYR A 244 22.19 -7.68 4.51
CA TYR A 244 21.57 -8.65 3.62
C TYR A 244 20.82 -9.71 4.43
N LYS A 245 19.49 -9.78 4.28
CA LYS A 245 18.59 -10.67 5.03
C LYS A 245 17.72 -11.51 4.12
N THR A 246 17.18 -12.60 4.65
CA THR A 246 16.03 -13.27 4.02
C THR A 246 14.86 -12.31 4.07
N ALA A 247 14.15 -12.14 2.96
CA ALA A 247 12.83 -11.53 2.97
C ALA A 247 11.96 -12.24 4.02
N GLY A 248 11.28 -11.48 4.88
CA GLY A 248 10.18 -12.05 5.65
C GLY A 248 9.11 -12.58 4.70
N GLU A 249 8.28 -13.52 5.14
CA GLU A 249 7.05 -13.77 4.37
C GLU A 249 6.25 -12.46 4.36
N THR A 250 5.90 -11.99 3.17
CA THR A 250 5.03 -10.82 3.03
C THR A 250 3.64 -11.24 3.44
N THR A 251 3.07 -10.55 4.42
CA THR A 251 1.74 -10.89 4.93
C THR A 251 0.86 -9.67 4.87
N ALA A 252 -0.42 -9.89 4.53
CA ALA A 252 -1.46 -8.90 4.61
C ALA A 252 -2.65 -9.53 5.35
N SER A 253 -3.32 -8.77 6.21
CA SER A 253 -4.45 -9.27 6.99
C SER A 253 -5.45 -8.15 7.26
N PHE A 254 -6.71 -8.50 7.48
CA PHE A 254 -7.70 -7.51 7.90
C PHE A 254 -7.58 -7.26 9.41
N GLU A 255 -7.82 -6.02 9.85
CA GLU A 255 -7.85 -5.71 11.30
C GLU A 255 -8.94 -6.50 12.02
N ASN A 256 -10.08 -6.69 11.35
CA ASN A 256 -11.24 -7.40 11.86
C ASN A 256 -11.75 -8.43 10.84
N ASN A 257 -12.31 -9.53 11.33
CA ASN A 257 -12.88 -10.58 10.46
C ASN A 257 -14.27 -10.19 9.91
N VAL A 258 -14.96 -9.26 10.57
CA VAL A 258 -16.28 -8.79 10.17
C VAL A 258 -16.33 -7.27 10.30
N PHE A 259 -16.63 -6.61 9.20
CA PHE A 259 -16.98 -5.20 9.13
C PHE A 259 -18.49 -5.10 8.94
N SER A 260 -19.12 -4.07 9.50
CA SER A 260 -20.56 -3.86 9.39
C SER A 260 -20.81 -2.40 9.06
N GLN A 261 -21.69 -2.16 8.09
CA GLN A 261 -22.14 -0.82 7.78
C GLN A 261 -23.54 -0.85 7.14
N GLU A 262 -24.28 0.25 7.19
CA GLU A 262 -25.54 0.38 6.47
C GLU A 262 -25.34 0.72 4.97
N VAL A 263 -26.21 0.20 4.11
CA VAL A 263 -26.20 0.59 2.68
C VAL A 263 -26.50 2.07 2.54
N GLY A 264 -25.73 2.77 1.71
CA GLY A 264 -25.80 4.21 1.55
C GLY A 264 -24.83 5.01 2.43
N ASP A 265 -24.06 4.34 3.29
CA ASP A 265 -22.97 4.94 4.06
C ASP A 265 -21.59 4.54 3.52
N ASN A 266 -20.54 5.17 4.07
CA ASN A 266 -19.15 4.80 3.77
C ASN A 266 -18.73 3.64 4.67
N ALA A 267 -18.50 2.47 4.09
CA ALA A 267 -17.96 1.31 4.79
C ALA A 267 -16.44 1.43 4.89
N ALA A 268 -15.89 1.26 6.08
CA ALA A 268 -14.45 1.31 6.32
C ALA A 268 -13.91 -0.08 6.69
N PHE A 269 -12.79 -0.47 6.09
CA PHE A 269 -12.04 -1.66 6.49
C PHE A 269 -10.53 -1.42 6.39
N THR A 270 -9.79 -1.96 7.34
CA THR A 270 -8.33 -1.72 7.48
C THR A 270 -7.54 -2.98 7.15
N VAL A 271 -6.50 -2.80 6.33
CA VAL A 271 -5.56 -3.84 5.92
C VAL A 271 -4.21 -3.58 6.59
N ASN A 272 -3.75 -4.54 7.40
CA ASN A 272 -2.43 -4.55 8.02
C ASN A 272 -1.44 -5.31 7.12
N MET A 273 -0.25 -4.77 6.92
CA MET A 273 0.79 -5.32 6.07
C MET A 273 2.10 -5.47 6.86
N GLU A 274 2.80 -6.60 6.66
CA GLU A 274 4.15 -6.80 7.21
C GLU A 274 5.11 -7.23 6.09
N ASN A 275 6.29 -6.60 6.07
CA ASN A 275 7.35 -6.81 5.06
C ASN A 275 6.91 -6.51 3.61
N THR A 276 5.83 -5.75 3.42
CA THR A 276 5.34 -5.28 2.11
C THR A 276 4.62 -3.94 2.30
N ASP A 277 4.75 -3.05 1.32
CA ASP A 277 4.04 -1.75 1.30
C ASP A 277 2.77 -1.83 0.46
N THR A 278 2.50 -2.98 -0.16
CA THR A 278 1.37 -3.16 -1.08
C THR A 278 0.62 -4.45 -0.80
N ALA A 279 -0.70 -4.40 -0.98
CA ALA A 279 -1.58 -5.56 -0.96
C ALA A 279 -2.71 -5.38 -1.98
N THR A 280 -3.29 -6.50 -2.43
CA THR A 280 -4.46 -6.49 -3.32
C THR A 280 -5.68 -6.98 -2.55
N VAL A 281 -6.74 -6.20 -2.54
CA VAL A 281 -8.02 -6.53 -1.90
C VAL A 281 -9.04 -6.89 -2.99
N ASN A 282 -9.70 -8.02 -2.84
CA ASN A 282 -10.86 -8.41 -3.63
C ASN A 282 -12.13 -8.30 -2.78
N ILE A 283 -13.17 -7.77 -3.37
CA ILE A 283 -14.50 -7.62 -2.77
C ILE A 283 -15.48 -8.33 -3.71
N THR A 284 -16.19 -9.33 -3.22
CA THR A 284 -17.19 -10.06 -4.02
C THR A 284 -18.46 -10.27 -3.23
N ASP A 285 -19.62 -10.28 -3.89
CA ASP A 285 -20.87 -10.66 -3.24
C ASP A 285 -21.15 -12.17 -3.35
N ASP A 286 -22.09 -12.67 -2.56
CA ASP A 286 -22.49 -14.09 -2.55
C ASP A 286 -23.01 -14.59 -3.91
N SER A 287 -23.53 -13.69 -4.76
CA SER A 287 -24.06 -14.05 -6.08
C SER A 287 -22.99 -14.08 -7.18
N GLY A 288 -21.84 -13.45 -6.94
CA GLY A 288 -20.76 -13.22 -7.90
C GLY A 288 -21.12 -12.20 -8.98
N GLU A 289 -22.21 -11.43 -8.82
CA GLU A 289 -22.60 -10.35 -9.72
C GLU A 289 -21.80 -9.08 -9.45
N TYR A 290 -21.41 -8.83 -8.21
CA TYR A 290 -20.53 -7.72 -7.84
C TYR A 290 -19.10 -8.21 -7.57
N TRP A 291 -18.13 -7.50 -8.16
CA TRP A 291 -16.72 -7.74 -7.92
C TRP A 291 -15.91 -6.45 -8.06
N ALA A 292 -15.15 -6.09 -7.03
CA ALA A 292 -14.09 -5.08 -7.11
C ALA A 292 -12.72 -5.68 -6.76
N ASN A 293 -11.67 -5.20 -7.42
CA ASN A 293 -10.28 -5.51 -7.17
C ASN A 293 -9.52 -4.19 -6.97
N LEU A 294 -8.89 -4.05 -5.81
CA LEU A 294 -8.22 -2.84 -5.36
C LEU A 294 -6.75 -3.16 -5.08
N THR A 295 -5.85 -2.26 -5.44
CA THR A 295 -4.49 -2.24 -4.91
C THR A 295 -4.40 -1.15 -3.85
N VAL A 296 -4.05 -1.54 -2.63
CA VAL A 296 -3.78 -0.63 -1.52
C VAL A 296 -2.27 -0.52 -1.32
N MET A 297 -1.80 0.70 -1.04
CA MET A 297 -0.39 0.99 -0.84
C MET A 297 -0.22 1.88 0.39
N ASP A 298 0.54 1.39 1.36
CA ASP A 298 1.05 2.19 2.49
C ASP A 298 2.15 3.11 1.95
N SER A 299 1.97 4.39 2.17
CA SER A 299 2.87 5.40 1.61
C SER A 299 4.17 5.49 2.39
N THR A 300 5.29 5.70 1.70
CA THR A 300 6.59 5.93 2.37
C THR A 300 6.85 7.40 2.73
N ASN A 301 5.93 8.31 2.40
CA ASN A 301 6.07 9.75 2.66
C ASN A 301 4.74 10.38 3.09
N GLY A 302 4.64 10.92 4.31
CA GLY A 302 3.36 11.39 4.83
C GLY A 302 3.34 11.60 6.34
N GLY A 303 2.17 11.99 6.89
CA GLY A 303 1.95 12.09 8.34
C GLY A 303 1.71 10.74 9.02
N ASP A 304 1.33 9.74 8.23
CA ASP A 304 0.93 8.36 8.52
C ASP A 304 1.81 7.33 7.77
N ALA A 305 2.82 7.79 7.03
CA ALA A 305 3.61 6.94 6.17
C ALA A 305 4.38 5.83 6.92
N ASP A 306 4.42 4.64 6.32
CA ASP A 306 5.18 3.47 6.76
C ASP A 306 4.71 2.99 8.15
N ASP A 307 3.40 3.06 8.40
CA ASP A 307 2.76 2.55 9.62
C ASP A 307 2.30 1.08 9.50
N GLY A 308 2.40 0.51 8.30
CA GLY A 308 2.03 -0.86 7.96
C GLY A 308 0.53 -1.06 7.80
N GLN A 309 -0.28 -0.01 7.65
CA GLN A 309 -1.74 -0.12 7.62
C GLN A 309 -2.34 0.77 6.53
N VAL A 310 -3.39 0.30 5.85
CA VAL A 310 -4.21 1.14 4.95
C VAL A 310 -5.68 0.95 5.30
N THR A 311 -6.38 2.04 5.60
CA THR A 311 -7.84 2.01 5.80
C THR A 311 -8.57 2.44 4.54
N VAL A 312 -9.30 1.52 3.94
CA VAL A 312 -10.12 1.75 2.74
C VAL A 312 -11.50 2.24 3.15
N GLN A 313 -11.92 3.38 2.62
CA GLN A 313 -13.29 3.88 2.63
C GLN A 313 -13.99 3.50 1.32
N MET A 314 -15.10 2.77 1.44
CA MET A 314 -15.96 2.37 0.34
C MET A 314 -17.32 3.05 0.44
N ASN A 315 -17.60 3.98 -0.46
CA ASN A 315 -18.91 4.61 -0.65
C ASN A 315 -19.89 3.60 -1.25
N THR A 316 -20.72 2.99 -0.41
CA THR A 316 -21.64 1.90 -0.81
C THR A 316 -22.74 2.37 -1.77
N PHE A 317 -23.03 3.67 -1.81
CA PHE A 317 -23.98 4.29 -2.73
C PHE A 317 -23.45 4.37 -4.16
N LEU A 318 -22.13 4.56 -4.33
CA LEU A 318 -21.46 4.63 -5.62
C LEU A 318 -20.83 3.30 -6.07
N ALA A 319 -20.62 2.37 -5.14
CA ALA A 319 -19.89 1.11 -5.31
C ALA A 319 -20.61 0.04 -6.16
N GLY A 320 -21.47 0.40 -7.11
CA GLY A 320 -21.98 -0.49 -8.17
C GLY A 320 -21.75 0.06 -9.59
N GLY A 321 -21.05 1.19 -9.69
CA GLY A 321 -20.79 1.92 -10.92
C GLY A 321 -19.34 1.88 -11.40
N HIS A 322 -18.99 2.84 -12.25
CA HIS A 322 -17.60 3.18 -12.56
C HIS A 322 -17.34 4.56 -11.94
N GLY A 323 -17.16 4.58 -10.61
CA GLY A 323 -17.08 5.81 -9.82
C GLY A 323 -15.86 5.85 -8.90
N ASN A 324 -15.66 6.99 -8.23
CA ASN A 324 -14.69 7.13 -7.14
C ASN A 324 -15.29 6.57 -5.84
N ALA A 325 -15.75 5.31 -5.88
CA ALA A 325 -16.38 4.66 -4.73
C ALA A 325 -15.37 4.31 -3.64
N PHE A 326 -14.08 4.24 -3.98
CA PHE A 326 -13.01 3.82 -3.07
C PHE A 326 -12.02 4.95 -2.85
N SER A 327 -11.62 5.15 -1.60
CA SER A 327 -10.63 6.15 -1.20
C SER A 327 -9.91 5.69 0.08
N PRO A 328 -8.68 6.17 0.35
CA PRO A 328 -8.09 6.00 1.68
C PRO A 328 -8.85 6.86 2.70
N ALA A 329 -8.97 6.40 3.96
CA ALA A 329 -9.67 7.13 5.02
C ALA A 329 -9.06 8.49 5.31
N GLU A 330 -7.75 8.54 5.56
CA GLU A 330 -6.97 9.76 5.74
C GLU A 330 -5.51 9.50 5.36
N GLY A 331 -4.74 10.57 5.12
CA GLY A 331 -3.29 10.52 5.07
C GLY A 331 -2.66 10.34 3.68
N ALA A 332 -1.46 9.75 3.62
CA ALA A 332 -0.62 9.68 2.43
C ALA A 332 -0.80 8.39 1.62
N ASP A 333 -1.54 7.42 2.17
CA ASP A 333 -1.85 6.14 1.54
C ASP A 333 -2.57 6.29 0.20
N THR A 334 -2.54 5.22 -0.58
CA THR A 334 -3.23 5.16 -1.87
C THR A 334 -4.12 3.93 -1.98
N VAL A 335 -5.35 4.14 -2.45
CA VAL A 335 -6.26 3.08 -2.87
C VAL A 335 -6.50 3.25 -4.37
N ASN A 336 -6.06 2.27 -5.16
CA ASN A 336 -6.28 2.24 -6.60
C ASN A 336 -7.30 1.15 -6.95
N VAL A 337 -8.33 1.51 -7.73
CA VAL A 337 -9.30 0.55 -8.24
C VAL A 337 -8.75 -0.05 -9.54
N ASP A 338 -8.33 -1.31 -9.50
CA ASP A 338 -7.81 -2.01 -10.67
C ASP A 338 -8.96 -2.54 -11.55
N TYR A 339 -10.02 -3.00 -10.90
CA TYR A 339 -11.24 -3.47 -11.57
C TYR A 339 -12.48 -3.25 -10.68
N GLU A 340 -13.60 -2.93 -11.29
CA GLU A 340 -14.93 -2.94 -10.67
C GLU A 340 -15.95 -3.37 -11.72
N GLU A 341 -16.67 -4.46 -11.46
CA GLU A 341 -17.79 -4.91 -12.27
C GLU A 341 -18.99 -4.00 -12.00
N SER A 342 -19.49 -3.37 -13.06
CA SER A 342 -20.69 -2.56 -12.93
C SER A 342 -21.93 -3.44 -12.95
N ILE A 343 -22.67 -3.41 -11.85
CA ILE A 343 -23.94 -4.11 -11.70
C ILE A 343 -25.13 -3.31 -12.27
N GLY A 344 -24.84 -2.21 -12.98
CA GLY A 344 -25.78 -1.37 -13.74
C GLY A 344 -26.67 -0.49 -12.88
N ASP A 345 -27.21 -1.06 -11.80
CA ASP A 345 -27.78 -0.31 -10.69
C ASP A 345 -26.61 0.11 -9.78
N PHE A 346 -26.31 1.40 -9.70
CA PHE A 346 -25.01 1.90 -9.22
C PHE A 346 -24.71 1.69 -7.73
N ARG A 347 -25.51 0.88 -7.02
CA ARG A 347 -25.52 0.74 -5.57
C ARG A 347 -25.35 -0.70 -5.13
N LEU A 348 -24.72 -0.89 -3.98
CA LEU A 348 -24.67 -2.18 -3.32
C LEU A 348 -26.00 -2.50 -2.62
N ALA A 349 -26.40 -3.77 -2.65
CA ALA A 349 -27.56 -4.27 -1.94
C ALA A 349 -27.20 -4.63 -0.49
N THR A 350 -28.22 -4.82 0.35
CA THR A 350 -28.00 -5.42 1.67
C THR A 350 -27.55 -6.86 1.51
N GLY A 351 -26.61 -7.31 2.34
CA GLY A 351 -26.02 -8.64 2.20
C GLY A 351 -24.64 -8.76 2.80
N SER A 352 -24.01 -9.90 2.54
CA SER A 352 -22.62 -10.15 2.89
C SER A 352 -21.75 -10.03 1.66
N TYR A 353 -20.62 -9.36 1.83
CA TYR A 353 -19.59 -9.16 0.82
C TYR A 353 -18.30 -9.78 1.36
N ASP A 354 -17.77 -10.75 0.64
CA ASP A 354 -16.51 -11.39 0.98
C ASP A 354 -15.36 -10.47 0.61
N LEU A 355 -14.50 -10.20 1.59
CA LEU A 355 -13.25 -9.49 1.45
C LEU A 355 -12.12 -10.50 1.47
N THR A 356 -11.23 -10.44 0.49
CA THR A 356 -10.03 -11.28 0.44
C THR A 356 -8.82 -10.40 0.21
N VAL A 357 -7.78 -10.55 1.02
CA VAL A 357 -6.53 -9.81 0.85
C VAL A 357 -5.38 -10.72 0.46
N ASN A 358 -4.63 -10.27 -0.54
CA ASN A 358 -3.48 -10.97 -1.10
C ASN A 358 -2.21 -10.13 -0.88
N ALA A 359 -1.13 -10.80 -0.48
CA ALA A 359 0.22 -10.26 -0.57
C ALA A 359 0.90 -10.91 -1.79
N GLY A 360 1.30 -10.10 -2.78
CA GLY A 360 1.76 -10.61 -4.07
C GLY A 360 0.66 -11.40 -4.80
N ASN A 361 0.88 -12.71 -5.05
CA ASN A 361 -0.07 -13.59 -5.75
C ASN A 361 -0.72 -14.64 -4.83
N GLU A 362 -0.53 -14.52 -3.51
CA GLU A 362 -1.03 -15.49 -2.53
C GLU A 362 -2.08 -14.85 -1.64
N GLU A 363 -3.21 -15.52 -1.51
CA GLU A 363 -4.27 -15.19 -0.54
C GLU A 363 -3.75 -15.38 0.88
N GLN A 364 -3.89 -14.33 1.70
CA GLN A 364 -3.37 -14.30 3.06
C GLN A 364 -4.48 -14.36 4.11
N ASP A 365 -5.57 -13.63 3.88
CA ASP A 365 -6.66 -13.50 4.85
C ASP A 365 -8.00 -13.20 4.18
N VAL A 366 -9.09 -13.52 4.90
CA VAL A 366 -10.47 -13.30 4.46
C VAL A 366 -11.31 -12.68 5.58
N ALA A 367 -12.15 -11.73 5.21
CA ALA A 367 -13.11 -11.08 6.10
C ALA A 367 -14.47 -10.93 5.40
N THR A 368 -15.49 -10.53 6.14
CA THR A 368 -16.82 -10.25 5.59
C THR A 368 -17.21 -8.80 5.88
N LEU A 369 -17.68 -8.08 4.87
CA LEU A 369 -18.41 -6.83 5.04
C LEU A 369 -19.91 -7.11 5.01
N ALA A 370 -20.58 -6.92 6.14
CA ALA A 370 -22.03 -7.01 6.25
C ALA A 370 -22.65 -5.64 5.97
N LEU A 371 -23.45 -5.55 4.91
CA LEU A 371 -24.24 -4.36 4.57
C LEU A 371 -25.68 -4.50 5.06
N ASN A 372 -26.04 -3.71 6.07
CA ASN A 372 -27.35 -3.69 6.70
C ASN A 372 -28.32 -2.75 5.96
N PRO A 373 -29.64 -2.93 6.13
CA PRO A 373 -30.63 -1.97 5.63
C PRO A 373 -30.43 -0.59 6.26
N ARG A 374 -30.73 0.45 5.48
CA ARG A 374 -30.86 1.81 5.99
C ARG A 374 -32.09 1.97 6.88
N GLU A 375 -32.09 2.97 7.75
CA GLU A 375 -33.22 3.32 8.61
C GLU A 375 -33.42 4.84 8.68
N THR A 376 -34.68 5.26 8.82
CA THR A 376 -35.08 6.65 9.15
C THR A 376 -35.87 6.60 10.45
N VAL A 377 -35.36 7.18 11.54
CA VAL A 377 -35.84 6.87 12.90
C VAL A 377 -36.65 8.02 13.49
N SER A 378 -36.05 9.20 13.64
CA SER A 378 -36.71 10.35 14.26
C SER A 378 -36.12 11.70 13.85
N ALA A 379 -36.87 12.76 14.10
CA ALA A 379 -36.39 14.14 14.05
C ALA A 379 -36.75 14.86 15.36
N SER A 380 -35.86 15.72 15.83
CA SER A 380 -36.04 16.57 17.01
C SER A 380 -35.37 17.92 16.78
N THR A 381 -35.60 18.87 17.69
CA THR A 381 -35.05 20.22 17.60
C THR A 381 -34.24 20.53 18.83
N ILE A 382 -33.01 21.00 18.63
CA ILE A 382 -32.08 21.42 19.66
C ILE A 382 -31.93 22.92 19.60
N VAL A 383 -32.07 23.58 20.74
CA VAL A 383 -31.96 25.03 20.87
C VAL A 383 -30.89 25.38 21.90
N ALA A 384 -30.05 26.35 21.56
CA ALA A 384 -29.00 26.86 22.43
C ALA A 384 -28.96 28.40 22.45
N PRO A 385 -28.41 29.02 23.52
CA PRO A 385 -28.25 30.47 23.60
C PRO A 385 -27.52 31.07 22.39
N MET A 386 -27.88 32.31 22.02
CA MET A 386 -27.23 33.10 20.96
C MET A 386 -25.69 33.15 20.99
N ASN A 387 -25.09 33.08 22.17
CA ASN A 387 -23.64 33.19 22.32
C ASN A 387 -22.92 31.85 22.19
N ASP A 388 -23.66 30.74 22.14
CA ASP A 388 -23.10 29.45 21.79
C ASP A 388 -22.84 29.43 20.28
N ASN A 389 -21.98 28.52 19.86
CA ASN A 389 -21.66 28.33 18.47
C ASN A 389 -22.12 26.93 18.08
N PHE A 390 -22.74 26.78 16.92
CA PHE A 390 -23.06 25.48 16.33
C PHE A 390 -22.05 25.20 15.23
N GLU A 391 -20.75 25.32 15.55
CA GLU A 391 -19.67 25.05 14.60
C GLU A 391 -19.39 23.55 14.47
N ASP A 392 -19.60 22.78 15.54
CA ASP A 392 -19.38 21.33 15.56
C ASP A 392 -20.49 20.58 16.31
N VAL A 393 -20.67 19.30 16.00
CA VAL A 393 -21.64 18.37 16.65
C VAL A 393 -21.58 18.40 18.18
N SER A 394 -20.37 18.51 18.75
CA SER A 394 -20.19 18.53 20.21
C SER A 394 -20.77 19.78 20.88
N GLU A 395 -20.84 20.90 20.16
CA GLU A 395 -21.44 22.13 20.66
C GLU A 395 -22.95 22.09 20.49
N ILE A 396 -23.44 21.59 19.35
CA ILE A 396 -24.87 21.39 19.08
C ILE A 396 -25.49 20.51 20.18
N THR A 397 -24.86 19.38 20.50
CA THR A 397 -25.37 18.42 21.50
C THR A 397 -25.36 18.91 22.95
N ASN A 398 -24.78 20.08 23.23
CA ASN A 398 -24.92 20.74 24.54
C ASN A 398 -26.22 21.57 24.66
N GLY A 399 -26.92 21.82 23.54
CA GLY A 399 -28.20 22.50 23.54
C GLY A 399 -29.31 21.67 24.20
N THR A 400 -30.50 22.24 24.32
CA THR A 400 -31.66 21.59 24.93
C THR A 400 -32.72 21.28 23.88
N GLU A 401 -33.33 20.10 23.95
CA GLU A 401 -34.45 19.75 23.08
C GLU A 401 -35.68 20.62 23.40
N MET A 402 -36.17 21.39 22.42
CA MET A 402 -37.28 22.35 22.64
C MET A 402 -38.15 22.52 21.40
N SER A 403 -39.47 22.53 21.58
CA SER A 403 -40.44 22.78 20.50
C SER A 403 -40.65 24.26 20.15
N HIS A 404 -39.83 25.17 20.68
CA HIS A 404 -39.87 26.59 20.33
C HIS A 404 -38.47 27.18 20.34
N VAL A 405 -38.26 28.22 19.52
CA VAL A 405 -37.03 29.00 19.47
C VAL A 405 -37.37 30.49 19.48
N ALA A 406 -36.68 31.24 20.35
CA ALA A 406 -36.76 32.70 20.30
C ALA A 406 -35.77 33.25 19.26
N PHE A 407 -36.18 34.21 18.45
CA PHE A 407 -35.31 34.79 17.42
C PHE A 407 -33.95 35.21 17.96
N GLY A 408 -32.88 34.83 17.26
CA GLY A 408 -31.49 35.04 17.62
C GLY A 408 -30.89 33.98 18.56
N ASP A 409 -31.64 32.99 19.03
CA ASP A 409 -31.05 31.78 19.63
C ASP A 409 -30.67 30.77 18.53
N ASN A 410 -29.72 29.87 18.79
CA ASN A 410 -29.31 28.89 17.79
C ASN A 410 -30.32 27.74 17.73
N LEU A 411 -30.69 27.31 16.51
CA LEU A 411 -31.57 26.16 16.26
C LEU A 411 -30.81 25.14 15.41
N ALA A 412 -30.89 23.87 15.81
CA ALA A 412 -30.48 22.74 15.00
C ALA A 412 -31.61 21.72 14.97
N VAL A 413 -31.85 21.14 13.79
CA VAL A 413 -32.76 20.01 13.63
C VAL A 413 -31.91 18.74 13.65
N GLU A 414 -32.06 17.92 14.67
CA GLU A 414 -31.42 16.62 14.75
C GLU A 414 -32.26 15.61 13.98
N VAL A 415 -31.63 14.86 13.08
CA VAL A 415 -32.25 13.77 12.33
C VAL A 415 -31.46 12.50 12.61
N GLU A 416 -32.13 11.49 13.18
CA GLU A 416 -31.57 10.15 13.37
C GLU A 416 -31.92 9.29 12.14
N ALA A 417 -30.89 8.97 11.34
CA ALA A 417 -31.00 8.16 10.13
C ALA A 417 -29.65 7.50 9.79
N SER A 418 -29.70 6.31 9.22
CA SER A 418 -28.53 5.60 8.66
C SER A 418 -28.67 5.44 7.15
N GLY A 419 -27.58 5.08 6.48
CA GLY A 419 -27.57 4.82 5.04
C GLY A 419 -27.79 6.06 4.16
N VAL A 420 -27.37 7.23 4.64
CA VAL A 420 -27.49 8.52 3.97
C VAL A 420 -26.16 9.28 3.85
N PHE A 421 -25.14 8.91 4.64
CA PHE A 421 -23.93 9.70 4.83
C PHE A 421 -22.99 9.68 3.63
N ALA A 422 -23.12 8.71 2.73
CA ALA A 422 -22.31 8.67 1.51
C ALA A 422 -22.74 9.70 0.44
N TYR A 423 -23.92 10.32 0.61
CA TYR A 423 -24.50 11.27 -0.35
C TYR A 423 -25.20 12.49 0.32
N LEU A 424 -25.17 12.61 1.66
CA LEU A 424 -25.76 13.70 2.44
C LEU A 424 -25.26 15.12 2.05
N GLY A 425 -23.99 15.24 1.60
CA GLY A 425 -23.32 16.53 1.36
C GLY A 425 -23.45 17.12 -0.05
N SER A 426 -24.08 16.44 -1.01
CA SER A 426 -24.28 16.98 -2.37
C SER A 426 -25.55 17.83 -2.42
N ALA A 427 -25.51 19.01 -1.78
CA ALA A 427 -26.54 20.08 -1.77
C ALA A 427 -27.88 19.67 -2.41
N THR A 428 -28.81 19.12 -1.60
CA THR A 428 -30.17 18.71 -2.00
C THR A 428 -30.25 18.01 -3.36
N SER A 429 -29.78 16.77 -3.46
CA SER A 429 -30.06 15.84 -4.57
C SER A 429 -29.71 14.39 -4.18
N ASP A 430 -30.31 13.42 -4.87
CA ASP A 430 -30.35 11.96 -4.56
C ASP A 430 -31.46 11.53 -3.58
N GLY A 431 -32.54 12.32 -3.54
CA GLY A 431 -33.80 11.97 -2.87
C GLY A 431 -33.88 12.33 -1.40
N LEU A 432 -32.89 13.05 -0.85
CA LEU A 432 -32.95 13.63 0.49
C LEU A 432 -33.55 15.03 0.43
N ASN A 433 -34.54 15.30 1.27
CA ASN A 433 -35.11 16.63 1.43
C ASN A 433 -35.41 16.96 2.89
N VAL A 434 -35.15 18.19 3.30
CA VAL A 434 -35.61 18.73 4.58
C VAL A 434 -36.45 19.95 4.29
N THR A 435 -37.71 19.89 4.71
CA THR A 435 -38.72 20.88 4.37
C THR A 435 -39.33 21.46 5.64
N PHE A 436 -39.42 22.78 5.70
CA PHE A 436 -40.19 23.52 6.69
C PHE A 436 -41.52 23.93 6.09
N LYS A 437 -42.63 23.48 6.70
CA LYS A 437 -43.98 23.81 6.25
C LYS A 437 -44.78 24.44 7.37
N GLN A 438 -45.37 25.61 7.11
CA GLN A 438 -46.16 26.32 8.11
C GLN A 438 -47.50 25.60 8.39
N GLU A 439 -47.77 25.25 9.64
CA GLU A 439 -48.98 24.53 10.03
C GLU A 439 -50.14 25.48 10.39
N ASN A 440 -49.84 26.63 11.00
CA ASN A 440 -50.86 27.56 11.48
C ASN A 440 -51.27 28.67 10.48
N PHE A 441 -51.20 28.40 9.18
CA PHE A 441 -51.50 29.36 8.12
C PHE A 441 -53.00 29.55 7.85
N ASP A 442 -53.57 30.73 8.20
CA ASP A 442 -54.99 31.09 7.96
C ASP A 442 -55.25 31.76 6.59
N GLY A 443 -54.73 31.16 5.52
CA GLY A 443 -54.87 31.67 4.16
C GLY A 443 -56.12 31.15 3.45
N LYS A 444 -57.14 32.00 3.27
CA LYS A 444 -58.39 31.63 2.58
C LYS A 444 -58.23 31.14 1.11
N TYR A 445 -57.14 31.50 0.44
CA TYR A 445 -56.90 31.20 -0.99
C TYR A 445 -55.42 30.93 -1.32
N GLY A 446 -54.58 30.56 -0.34
CA GLY A 446 -53.15 30.28 -0.53
C GLY A 446 -52.78 28.88 -0.02
N ASN A 447 -51.67 28.35 -0.48
CA ASN A 447 -51.01 27.21 0.18
C ASN A 447 -50.24 27.74 1.39
N ALA A 448 -50.06 26.90 2.41
CA ALA A 448 -49.12 27.18 3.48
C ALA A 448 -47.73 27.47 2.88
N PRO A 449 -47.03 28.51 3.35
CA PRO A 449 -45.63 28.71 3.07
C PRO A 449 -44.81 27.45 3.39
N GLU A 450 -43.91 27.13 2.47
CA GLU A 450 -43.02 25.98 2.55
C GLU A 450 -41.68 26.39 1.96
N PHE A 451 -40.59 26.00 2.62
CA PHE A 451 -39.23 26.20 2.12
C PHE A 451 -38.37 24.97 2.45
N ASP A 452 -37.41 24.69 1.58
CA ASP A 452 -36.40 23.66 1.80
C ASP A 452 -35.12 24.28 2.36
N ILE A 453 -34.15 23.44 2.68
CA ILE A 453 -32.85 23.86 3.20
C ILE A 453 -31.82 24.14 2.08
N SER A 454 -32.26 24.33 0.83
CA SER A 454 -31.36 24.55 -0.31
C SER A 454 -30.85 26.00 -0.36
N GLY A 455 -29.88 26.35 0.49
CA GLY A 455 -29.32 27.70 0.58
C GLY A 455 -28.01 27.79 1.37
N ASP A 456 -27.37 28.97 1.35
CA ASP A 456 -26.13 29.24 2.10
C ASP A 456 -26.38 29.42 3.62
N ASP A 457 -27.65 29.49 4.03
CA ASP A 457 -28.10 29.80 5.40
C ASP A 457 -28.38 28.56 6.25
N PHE A 458 -28.17 27.38 5.68
CA PHE A 458 -28.22 26.11 6.37
C PHE A 458 -26.85 25.45 6.30
N SER A 459 -26.38 24.89 7.41
CA SER A 459 -25.25 23.95 7.41
C SER A 459 -25.72 22.58 7.85
N ILE A 460 -25.15 21.55 7.25
CA ILE A 460 -25.39 20.16 7.63
C ILE A 460 -24.13 19.67 8.33
N GLU A 461 -24.25 19.35 9.62
CA GLU A 461 -23.17 18.79 10.42
C GLU A 461 -23.41 17.28 10.61
N PRO A 462 -22.69 16.41 9.87
CA PRO A 462 -22.88 14.97 9.97
C PRO A 462 -22.23 14.38 11.22
N ASP A 463 -22.92 13.46 11.89
CA ASP A 463 -22.41 12.61 12.98
C ASP A 463 -22.62 11.14 12.59
N ALA A 464 -21.97 10.73 11.50
CA ALA A 464 -22.12 9.41 10.90
C ALA A 464 -21.82 8.26 11.88
N ALA A 465 -20.94 8.48 12.85
CA ALA A 465 -20.62 7.48 13.88
C ALA A 465 -21.80 7.16 14.82
N ASN A 466 -22.77 8.08 14.93
CA ASN A 466 -23.97 7.92 15.75
C ASN A 466 -25.26 7.84 14.90
N ASN A 467 -25.16 7.64 13.59
CA ASN A 467 -26.29 7.58 12.67
C ASN A 467 -27.26 8.76 12.81
N ARG A 468 -26.70 9.97 12.89
CA ARG A 468 -27.48 11.21 12.92
C ARG A 468 -26.75 12.35 12.24
N PHE A 469 -27.49 13.39 11.86
CA PHE A 469 -26.93 14.65 11.39
C PHE A 469 -27.77 15.81 11.89
N PHE A 470 -27.17 17.00 11.89
CA PHE A 470 -27.81 18.22 12.35
C PHE A 470 -27.94 19.19 11.20
N VAL A 471 -29.14 19.74 11.02
CA VAL A 471 -29.37 20.88 10.13
C VAL A 471 -29.39 22.14 10.99
N VAL A 472 -28.33 22.92 10.93
CA VAL A 472 -28.22 24.19 11.65
C VAL A 472 -28.99 25.27 10.91
N VAL A 473 -29.82 26.00 11.64
CA VAL A 473 -30.70 27.05 11.13
C VAL A 473 -30.34 28.38 11.79
N ASP A 474 -29.96 29.38 10.98
CA ASP A 474 -29.79 30.75 11.47
C ASP A 474 -31.16 31.39 11.76
N THR A 475 -31.41 31.73 13.03
CA THR A 475 -32.66 32.37 13.46
C THR A 475 -32.54 33.90 13.67
N ASP A 476 -31.44 34.53 13.25
CA ASP A 476 -31.28 35.98 13.38
C ASP A 476 -32.24 36.74 12.44
N ALA A 477 -33.06 37.61 13.04
CA ALA A 477 -34.07 38.40 12.36
C ALA A 477 -33.51 39.46 11.37
N GLN A 478 -32.18 39.66 11.32
CA GLN A 478 -31.53 40.62 10.40
C GLN A 478 -31.05 40.02 9.07
N THR A 479 -30.78 38.73 9.01
CA THR A 479 -30.27 38.08 7.78
C THR A 479 -31.41 37.61 6.89
N GLY A 480 -32.55 37.22 7.46
CA GLY A 480 -33.77 36.84 6.75
C GLY A 480 -33.46 35.81 5.67
N LEU A 481 -33.54 34.51 6.01
CA LEU A 481 -33.13 33.41 5.14
C LEU A 481 -33.55 33.75 3.67
N PRO A 482 -32.59 33.96 2.75
CA PRO A 482 -32.86 34.23 1.36
C PRO A 482 -33.75 33.12 0.79
N ASP A 483 -34.81 33.53 0.11
CA ASP A 483 -35.95 32.73 -0.36
C ASP A 483 -37.03 32.38 0.68
N THR A 484 -36.81 32.62 1.98
CA THR A 484 -37.91 32.70 2.96
C THR A 484 -38.48 34.13 2.97
N GLN A 485 -39.71 34.28 2.49
CA GLN A 485 -40.47 35.47 2.86
C GLN A 485 -40.95 35.30 4.30
N ASP A 486 -40.28 36.02 5.22
CA ASP A 486 -40.75 36.45 6.54
C ASP A 486 -41.26 35.34 7.50
N ILE A 487 -40.37 34.49 8.04
CA ILE A 487 -40.68 33.76 9.29
C ILE A 487 -41.02 34.81 10.36
N SER A 488 -42.22 34.72 10.92
CA SER A 488 -42.78 35.68 11.86
C SER A 488 -42.99 35.03 13.23
N ALA A 489 -42.94 35.85 14.29
CA ALA A 489 -43.25 35.36 15.63
C ALA A 489 -44.68 34.82 15.74
N GLY A 490 -44.82 33.68 16.39
CA GLY A 490 -46.07 32.95 16.57
C GLY A 490 -46.39 31.99 15.43
N GLU A 491 -45.53 31.85 14.43
CA GLU A 491 -45.68 30.86 13.37
C GLU A 491 -45.15 29.48 13.82
N GLU A 492 -45.92 28.45 13.49
CA GLU A 492 -45.62 27.05 13.78
C GLU A 492 -45.25 26.35 12.48
N TYR A 493 -44.11 25.66 12.47
CA TYR A 493 -43.61 24.93 11.33
C TYR A 493 -43.43 23.46 11.68
N SER A 494 -43.89 22.59 10.79
CA SER A 494 -43.49 21.19 10.78
C SER A 494 -42.25 21.05 9.91
N VAL A 495 -41.17 20.56 10.49
CA VAL A 495 -39.90 20.25 9.82
C VAL A 495 -39.93 18.77 9.47
N THR A 496 -39.88 18.44 8.19
CA THR A 496 -39.92 17.06 7.71
C THR A 496 -38.61 16.71 7.01
N PHE A 497 -37.93 15.68 7.47
CA PHE A 497 -36.90 15.00 6.70
C PHE A 497 -37.54 13.88 5.90
N GLU A 498 -37.20 13.82 4.62
CA GLU A 498 -37.78 12.91 3.65
C GLU A 498 -36.69 12.21 2.84
N VAL A 499 -36.87 10.91 2.63
CA VAL A 499 -36.13 10.09 1.67
C VAL A 499 -37.11 9.57 0.61
N ASP A 500 -37.09 10.22 -0.56
CA ASP A 500 -37.98 9.95 -1.69
C ASP A 500 -37.43 8.80 -2.54
N GLY A 501 -38.14 7.67 -2.59
CA GLY A 501 -37.75 6.48 -3.36
C GLY A 501 -37.75 6.63 -4.88
N ASP A 502 -38.34 7.70 -5.44
CA ASP A 502 -38.22 8.00 -6.86
C ASP A 502 -36.82 8.53 -7.23
N ASN A 503 -36.10 9.09 -6.26
CA ASN A 503 -34.76 9.65 -6.42
C ASN A 503 -33.71 8.93 -5.56
N ASN A 504 -34.12 8.31 -4.45
CA ASN A 504 -33.30 7.52 -3.56
C ASN A 504 -33.54 6.03 -3.80
N PRO A 505 -32.56 5.33 -4.38
CA PRO A 505 -32.77 3.97 -4.83
C PRO A 505 -32.79 2.92 -3.69
N TYR A 506 -32.46 3.30 -2.46
CA TYR A 506 -32.61 2.41 -1.29
C TYR A 506 -34.03 2.37 -0.72
N VAL A 507 -34.89 3.29 -1.15
CA VAL A 507 -36.32 3.28 -0.89
C VAL A 507 -37.02 2.81 -2.17
N ALA A 508 -38.12 2.04 -2.04
CA ALA A 508 -38.83 1.54 -3.22
C ALA A 508 -39.43 2.72 -4.02
N SER A 509 -39.33 2.68 -5.36
CA SER A 509 -39.89 3.76 -6.20
C SER A 509 -41.39 3.94 -5.95
N GLY A 510 -41.79 5.21 -5.77
CA GLY A 510 -43.12 5.63 -5.36
C GLY A 510 -43.40 5.54 -3.86
N GLU A 511 -42.45 5.07 -3.05
CA GLU A 511 -42.49 5.14 -1.59
C GLU A 511 -41.60 6.28 -1.07
N THR A 512 -41.91 6.74 0.13
CA THR A 512 -41.25 7.87 0.76
C THR A 512 -41.15 7.56 2.25
N GLU A 513 -39.94 7.59 2.80
CA GLU A 513 -39.73 7.51 4.24
C GLU A 513 -39.63 8.93 4.81
N THR A 514 -40.36 9.21 5.88
CA THR A 514 -40.37 10.54 6.49
C THR A 514 -40.34 10.48 8.01
N VAL A 515 -39.67 11.47 8.59
CA VAL A 515 -39.74 11.81 10.02
C VAL A 515 -39.95 13.31 10.14
N SER A 516 -40.68 13.74 11.17
CA SER A 516 -40.98 15.15 11.35
C SER A 516 -40.95 15.57 12.81
N THR A 517 -40.72 16.86 13.01
CA THR A 517 -40.74 17.55 14.30
C THR A 517 -41.32 18.94 14.12
N ASP A 518 -41.90 19.50 15.18
CA ASP A 518 -42.55 20.80 15.12
C ASP A 518 -41.73 21.85 15.88
N ILE A 519 -41.68 23.07 15.34
CA ILE A 519 -40.97 24.20 15.92
C ILE A 519 -41.81 25.48 15.82
N THR A 520 -41.90 26.21 16.93
CA THR A 520 -42.52 27.54 16.98
C THR A 520 -41.47 28.64 17.05
N PHE A 521 -41.53 29.61 16.14
CA PHE A 521 -40.69 30.80 16.21
C PHE A 521 -41.35 31.87 17.07
N ALA A 522 -40.64 32.46 18.01
CA ALA A 522 -41.18 33.46 18.94
C ALA A 522 -40.30 34.70 19.06
N GLU A 523 -40.92 35.85 19.35
CA GLU A 523 -40.18 37.02 19.81
C GLU A 523 -39.50 36.73 21.15
N ARG A 524 -38.34 37.32 21.37
CA ARG A 524 -37.65 37.23 22.66
C ARG A 524 -38.49 37.88 23.77
N SER A 525 -38.84 37.10 24.79
CA SER A 525 -39.64 37.57 25.91
C SER A 525 -39.14 37.02 27.25
N SER A 526 -39.10 37.91 28.24
CA SER A 526 -38.86 37.60 29.64
C SER A 526 -39.75 38.53 30.46
N SER A 527 -40.41 38.00 31.48
CA SER A 527 -41.31 38.77 32.34
C SER A 527 -41.21 38.34 33.79
N PHE A 528 -41.58 39.23 34.70
CA PHE A 528 -41.76 38.89 36.12
C PHE A 528 -43.06 38.12 36.33
N ASP A 529 -43.05 37.11 37.20
CA ASP A 529 -44.25 36.36 37.57
C ASP A 529 -45.05 37.15 38.63
N LEU A 530 -45.77 38.18 38.16
CA LEU A 530 -46.55 39.11 38.99
C LEU A 530 -47.95 38.56 39.28
N VAL A 531 -48.36 38.53 40.55
CA VAL A 531 -49.71 38.19 41.03
C VAL A 531 -50.56 39.47 41.14
N GLU A 532 -50.08 40.49 41.86
CA GLU A 532 -50.75 41.79 42.02
C GLU A 532 -49.71 42.92 41.93
N SER A 533 -50.06 44.04 41.28
CA SER A 533 -49.17 45.21 41.21
C SER A 533 -49.34 46.11 42.45
N PRO A 534 -48.26 46.56 43.11
CA PRO A 534 -46.83 46.32 42.82
C PRO A 534 -46.32 44.95 43.31
N TYR A 535 -45.26 44.41 42.71
CA TYR A 535 -44.63 43.13 43.06
C TYR A 535 -44.12 43.14 44.51
N ASP A 536 -44.61 42.24 45.36
CA ASP A 536 -44.22 42.08 46.76
C ASP A 536 -42.88 41.33 46.88
N VAL A 537 -41.85 42.03 47.33
CA VAL A 537 -40.51 41.45 47.57
C VAL A 537 -40.28 41.29 49.07
N GLU A 538 -39.94 40.08 49.51
CA GLU A 538 -39.68 39.81 50.91
C GLU A 538 -38.41 40.53 51.39
N ASN A 539 -38.48 41.16 52.55
CA ASN A 539 -37.38 41.89 53.16
C ASN A 539 -36.38 40.96 53.88
N VAL A 540 -35.57 40.22 53.10
CA VAL A 540 -34.58 39.25 53.63
C VAL A 540 -33.26 39.32 52.87
N ASP A 541 -32.19 38.76 53.46
CA ASP A 541 -30.83 38.74 52.88
C ASP A 541 -30.69 37.92 51.58
N SER A 542 -31.75 37.20 51.18
CA SER A 542 -31.76 36.31 50.01
C SER A 542 -33.17 36.28 49.41
N ALA A 543 -33.70 37.46 49.11
CA ALA A 543 -35.04 37.61 48.53
C ALA A 543 -35.05 36.99 47.11
N GLU A 544 -35.98 36.08 46.87
CA GLU A 544 -36.18 35.47 45.55
C GLU A 544 -37.12 36.32 44.70
N ILE A 545 -36.69 36.61 43.47
CA ILE A 545 -37.52 37.23 42.45
C ILE A 545 -37.65 36.26 41.30
N LYS A 546 -38.90 35.95 40.92
CA LYS A 546 -39.21 34.91 39.95
C LYS A 546 -39.83 35.49 38.69
N GLY A 547 -39.55 34.83 37.59
CA GLY A 547 -40.16 35.12 36.32
C GLY A 547 -40.02 33.98 35.32
N SER A 548 -40.60 34.22 34.16
CA SER A 548 -40.65 33.29 33.04
C SER A 548 -40.00 33.91 31.81
N SER A 549 -39.51 33.06 30.91
CA SER A 549 -38.88 33.44 29.66
C SER A 549 -38.97 32.33 28.61
N ASN A 550 -39.09 32.71 27.33
CA ASN A 550 -39.08 31.77 26.20
C ASN A 550 -37.70 31.66 25.53
N LEU A 551 -36.64 32.04 26.24
CA LEU A 551 -35.27 32.02 25.74
C LEU A 551 -34.65 30.65 25.94
N ALA A 552 -33.65 30.31 25.15
CA ALA A 552 -32.90 29.07 25.30
C ALA A 552 -32.38 28.87 26.74
N PRO A 553 -32.49 27.67 27.32
CA PRO A 553 -31.87 27.33 28.61
C PRO A 553 -30.38 27.68 28.64
N GLY A 554 -29.87 28.10 29.80
CA GLY A 554 -28.51 28.63 29.95
C GLY A 554 -28.33 30.08 29.49
N THR A 555 -29.35 30.68 28.86
CA THR A 555 -29.34 32.09 28.52
C THR A 555 -29.24 32.96 29.78
N THR A 556 -28.26 33.85 29.82
CA THR A 556 -28.11 34.82 30.90
C THR A 556 -29.02 36.04 30.71
N ILE A 557 -29.70 36.43 31.79
CA ILE A 557 -30.57 37.61 31.93
C ILE A 557 -30.01 38.50 33.06
N THR A 558 -30.11 39.82 32.89
CA THR A 558 -29.80 40.76 33.97
C THR A 558 -31.09 41.28 34.61
N VAL A 559 -31.21 41.11 35.93
CA VAL A 559 -32.30 41.66 36.74
C VAL A 559 -31.76 42.81 37.59
N GLN A 560 -32.41 43.97 37.55
CA GLN A 560 -31.97 45.18 38.25
C GLN A 560 -33.06 45.67 39.19
N ALA A 561 -32.68 46.03 40.41
CA ALA A 561 -33.52 46.79 41.34
C ALA A 561 -33.10 48.26 41.31
N LEU A 562 -34.04 49.15 41.02
CA LEU A 562 -33.83 50.59 40.82
C LEU A 562 -34.76 51.38 41.75
N LYS A 563 -34.27 52.44 42.39
CA LYS A 563 -35.10 53.35 43.20
C LYS A 563 -35.03 54.76 42.66
N SER A 564 -36.15 55.28 42.14
CA SER A 564 -36.21 56.63 41.55
C SER A 564 -35.13 56.88 40.47
N GLY A 565 -34.73 55.83 39.75
CA GLY A 565 -33.66 55.86 38.75
C GLY A 565 -32.24 55.70 39.31
N ASP A 566 -32.04 55.63 40.63
CA ASP A 566 -30.77 55.28 41.25
C ASP A 566 -30.66 53.75 41.42
N PHE A 567 -29.49 53.21 41.10
CA PHE A 567 -29.18 51.78 41.21
C PHE A 567 -29.21 51.32 42.68
N LEU A 568 -29.98 50.25 42.97
CA LEU A 568 -29.91 49.57 44.27
C LEU A 568 -28.96 48.38 44.17
N GLU A 569 -29.32 47.41 43.33
CA GLU A 569 -28.62 46.15 43.18
C GLU A 569 -28.94 45.56 41.79
N GLN A 570 -28.10 44.66 41.29
CA GLN A 570 -28.38 43.87 40.10
C GLN A 570 -27.80 42.47 40.27
N ASP A 571 -28.46 41.52 39.64
CA ASP A 571 -27.92 40.20 39.35
C ASP A 571 -27.74 40.11 37.84
N THR A 572 -26.50 39.90 37.39
CA THR A 572 -26.17 39.82 35.96
C THR A 572 -26.13 38.41 35.42
N ASP A 573 -26.13 37.41 36.31
CA ASP A 573 -25.79 36.03 35.97
C ASP A 573 -27.01 35.11 36.18
N VAL A 574 -28.22 35.66 35.98
CA VAL A 574 -29.48 34.91 36.14
C VAL A 574 -29.70 34.06 34.91
N GLU A 575 -29.58 32.74 35.04
CA GLU A 575 -29.78 31.81 33.94
C GLU A 575 -31.25 31.40 33.80
N VAL A 576 -31.68 31.27 32.55
CA VAL A 576 -32.95 30.60 32.20
C VAL A 576 -32.77 29.10 32.39
N MET A 577 -33.67 28.48 33.15
CA MET A 577 -33.69 27.05 33.40
C MET A 577 -34.45 26.31 32.30
N ASP A 578 -34.29 24.98 32.21
CA ASP A 578 -34.93 24.11 31.20
C ASP A 578 -36.46 24.21 31.15
N ASN A 579 -37.10 24.60 32.25
CA ASN A 579 -38.55 24.79 32.33
C ASN A 579 -39.01 26.20 31.90
N GLY A 580 -38.12 27.03 31.34
CA GLY A 580 -38.40 28.41 30.94
C GLY A 580 -38.53 29.41 32.10
N THR A 581 -38.18 29.02 33.34
CA THR A 581 -38.22 29.94 34.48
C THR A 581 -36.83 30.47 34.81
N TRP A 582 -36.78 31.62 35.48
CA TRP A 582 -35.56 32.19 36.02
C TRP A 582 -35.81 32.69 37.44
N THR A 583 -34.77 32.70 38.27
CA THR A 583 -34.85 33.17 39.66
C THR A 583 -33.62 34.00 39.98
N ALA A 584 -33.83 35.26 40.32
CA ALA A 584 -32.78 36.16 40.79
C ALA A 584 -32.79 36.23 42.33
N GLN A 585 -31.62 36.40 42.94
CA GLN A 585 -31.49 36.54 44.38
C GLN A 585 -30.86 37.88 44.74
N PHE A 586 -31.46 38.57 45.70
CA PHE A 586 -31.02 39.88 46.15
C PHE A 586 -30.91 39.97 47.68
N ASP A 587 -29.99 40.79 48.17
CA ASP A 587 -29.81 41.05 49.60
C ASP A 587 -30.55 42.33 50.00
N PHE A 588 -31.77 42.14 50.50
CA PHE A 588 -32.63 43.24 50.92
C PHE A 588 -32.90 43.29 52.42
N GLY A 589 -32.16 42.55 53.25
CA GLY A 589 -32.42 42.50 54.71
C GLY A 589 -32.27 43.85 55.43
N ASP A 590 -31.54 44.79 54.83
CA ASP A 590 -31.38 46.16 55.34
C ASP A 590 -32.49 47.14 54.90
N ARG A 591 -33.48 46.71 54.09
CA ARG A 591 -34.57 47.56 53.57
C ARG A 591 -35.75 47.63 54.54
N GLU A 592 -36.66 48.59 54.36
CA GLU A 592 -37.84 48.72 55.22
C GLU A 592 -39.11 48.29 54.48
N VAL A 593 -39.98 47.51 55.14
CA VAL A 593 -41.31 47.15 54.61
C VAL A 593 -42.11 48.39 54.25
N GLY A 594 -42.71 48.39 53.05
CA GLY A 594 -43.44 49.50 52.44
C GLY A 594 -42.57 50.49 51.64
N GLU A 595 -41.26 50.27 51.54
CA GLU A 595 -40.40 51.02 50.61
C GLU A 595 -40.64 50.57 49.16
N GLU A 596 -40.97 51.53 48.29
CA GLU A 596 -41.21 51.30 46.85
C GLU A 596 -39.91 51.43 46.03
N PHE A 597 -39.80 50.58 45.02
CA PHE A 597 -38.73 50.55 44.03
C PHE A 597 -39.25 49.95 42.71
N GLU A 598 -38.40 49.84 41.70
CA GLU A 598 -38.71 49.25 40.39
C GLU A 598 -37.79 48.06 40.15
N LEU A 599 -38.37 46.96 39.70
CA LEU A 599 -37.62 45.83 39.14
C LEU A 599 -37.60 45.98 37.62
N SER A 600 -36.42 45.84 37.02
CA SER A 600 -36.24 45.94 35.58
C SER A 600 -35.42 44.76 35.06
N LEU A 601 -35.91 44.15 33.98
CA LEU A 601 -35.18 43.20 33.17
C LEU A 601 -34.41 43.95 32.10
N LYS A 602 -33.10 43.71 32.04
CA LYS A 602 -32.23 44.27 31.02
C LYS A 602 -31.65 43.18 30.14
N ARG A 603 -32.02 43.19 28.86
CA ARG A 603 -31.47 42.30 27.84
C ARG A 603 -31.47 42.94 26.45
N ALA A 604 -30.73 42.32 25.53
CA ALA A 604 -30.75 42.63 24.11
C ALA A 604 -32.11 42.21 23.51
N GLY A 605 -32.99 43.17 23.24
CA GLY A 605 -34.22 42.98 22.44
C GLY A 605 -35.53 43.31 23.14
N ASN A 606 -35.63 43.15 24.47
CA ASN A 606 -36.83 43.47 25.25
C ASN A 606 -36.46 43.98 26.66
N THR A 607 -37.25 44.91 27.20
CA THR A 607 -37.10 45.44 28.56
C THR A 607 -38.47 45.40 29.22
N ASP A 608 -38.62 44.56 30.23
CA ASP A 608 -39.80 44.54 31.09
C ASP A 608 -39.46 45.19 32.43
N ALA A 609 -40.43 45.86 33.05
CA ALA A 609 -40.25 46.50 34.33
C ALA A 609 -41.56 46.52 35.12
N VAL A 610 -41.46 46.24 36.41
CA VAL A 610 -42.59 46.23 37.34
C VAL A 610 -42.28 47.09 38.56
N ASP A 611 -43.26 47.88 39.00
CA ASP A 611 -43.19 48.52 40.31
C ASP A 611 -43.18 47.43 41.38
N ALA A 612 -42.31 47.58 42.38
CA ALA A 612 -42.11 46.62 43.46
C ALA A 612 -42.13 47.31 44.83
N VAL A 613 -42.55 46.58 45.85
CA VAL A 613 -42.59 47.05 47.23
C VAL A 613 -42.03 45.99 48.17
N PHE A 614 -41.29 46.43 49.20
CA PHE A 614 -40.86 45.49 50.24
C PHE A 614 -42.02 45.09 51.15
N SER A 615 -42.22 43.78 51.35
CA SER A 615 -43.32 43.18 52.10
C SER A 615 -42.82 42.15 53.13
N ASP A 616 -43.70 41.77 54.06
CA ASP A 616 -43.45 40.68 55.04
C ASP A 616 -43.68 39.29 54.43
N THR A 617 -44.29 39.23 53.24
CA THR A 617 -44.57 37.98 52.50
C THR A 617 -44.19 38.19 51.04
N PRO A 618 -43.57 37.19 50.38
CA PRO A 618 -43.24 37.29 48.97
C PRO A 618 -44.50 37.19 48.10
N GLU A 619 -44.41 37.77 46.89
CA GLU A 619 -45.48 37.86 45.88
C GLU A 619 -46.28 36.58 45.66
N TRP A 620 -45.61 35.43 45.56
CA TRP A 620 -46.25 34.15 45.27
C TRP A 620 -47.06 33.57 46.46
N GLU A 621 -47.11 34.25 47.61
CA GLU A 621 -47.98 33.90 48.76
C GLU A 621 -49.22 34.80 48.91
N THR A 622 -49.37 35.88 48.13
CA THR A 622 -50.53 36.79 48.23
C THR A 622 -51.76 36.21 47.51
N GLN A 623 -52.86 36.03 48.23
CA GLN A 623 -53.99 35.20 47.81
C GLN A 623 -55.06 36.01 47.04
N GLU A 624 -55.32 35.67 45.77
CA GLU A 624 -56.36 36.26 44.91
C GLU A 624 -57.78 36.22 45.52
N SER A 625 -58.54 37.30 45.31
CA SER A 625 -59.91 37.53 45.82
C SER A 625 -60.92 36.45 45.39
N ALA A 626 -61.87 36.13 46.28
CA ALA A 626 -62.94 35.14 46.05
C ALA A 626 -63.80 35.37 44.78
N GLU A 627 -63.86 36.61 44.26
CA GLU A 627 -64.52 36.92 42.99
C GLU A 627 -63.66 36.58 41.77
N ALA A 628 -62.32 36.73 41.87
CA ALA A 628 -61.37 36.24 40.87
C ALA A 628 -61.35 34.71 40.88
N LEU A 629 -61.34 34.09 42.06
CA LEU A 629 -61.52 32.64 42.22
C LEU A 629 -62.84 32.14 41.62
N GLN A 630 -63.95 32.88 41.74
CA GLN A 630 -65.21 32.47 41.12
C GLN A 630 -65.20 32.63 39.60
N ALA A 631 -64.58 33.70 39.07
CA ALA A 631 -64.38 33.87 37.64
C ALA A 631 -63.45 32.79 37.06
N GLN A 632 -62.37 32.47 37.77
CA GLN A 632 -61.50 31.34 37.47
C GLN A 632 -62.25 30.02 37.57
N ILE A 633 -63.15 29.81 38.55
CA ILE A 633 -63.98 28.59 38.61
C ILE A 633 -64.89 28.50 37.38
N ASP A 634 -65.53 29.58 36.95
CA ASP A 634 -66.40 29.58 35.78
C ASP A 634 -65.61 29.37 34.47
N GLU A 635 -64.40 29.93 34.39
CA GLU A 635 -63.46 29.73 33.29
C GLU A 635 -62.93 28.29 33.30
N LEU A 636 -62.55 27.76 34.46
CA LEU A 636 -62.14 26.37 34.66
C LEU A 636 -63.26 25.38 34.37
N GLU A 637 -64.53 25.70 34.64
CA GLU A 637 -65.67 24.86 34.24
C GLU A 637 -65.87 24.84 32.73
N THR A 638 -65.61 25.98 32.07
CA THR A 638 -65.65 26.08 30.61
C THR A 638 -64.50 25.29 29.99
N LEU A 639 -63.30 25.48 30.53
CA LEU A 639 -62.10 24.74 30.14
C LEU A 639 -62.33 23.25 30.35
N LEU A 640 -62.82 22.84 31.52
CA LEU A 640 -63.10 21.44 31.86
C LEU A 640 -64.09 20.80 30.87
N ASN A 641 -65.14 21.51 30.45
CA ASN A 641 -66.06 20.99 29.45
C ASN A 641 -65.40 20.87 28.06
N SER A 642 -64.60 21.87 27.66
CA SER A 642 -63.83 21.80 26.41
C SER A 642 -62.85 20.62 26.43
N THR A 643 -62.11 20.46 27.52
CA THR A 643 -61.18 19.35 27.74
C THR A 643 -61.91 18.01 27.78
N MET A 644 -63.13 17.95 28.32
CA MET A 644 -63.94 16.73 28.32
C MET A 644 -64.41 16.37 26.90
N ASP A 645 -64.77 17.35 26.08
CA ASP A 645 -65.14 17.14 24.67
C ASP A 645 -63.93 16.70 23.84
N GLU A 646 -62.77 17.31 24.05
CA GLU A 646 -61.50 16.87 23.49
C GLU A 646 -61.17 15.44 23.94
N LEU A 647 -61.26 15.13 25.23
CA LEU A 647 -61.01 13.81 25.78
C LEU A 647 -61.92 12.75 25.13
N ASN A 648 -63.21 13.05 24.94
CA ASN A 648 -64.14 12.15 24.27
C ASN A 648 -63.77 11.96 22.78
N ALA A 649 -63.31 13.02 22.10
CA ALA A 649 -62.81 12.92 20.73
C ALA A 649 -61.54 12.07 20.66
N THR A 650 -60.61 12.27 21.60
CA THR A 650 -59.39 11.47 21.72
C THR A 650 -59.73 10.02 22.00
N GLU A 651 -60.65 9.72 22.92
CA GLU A 651 -61.09 8.35 23.23
C GLU A 651 -61.68 7.67 22.00
N SER A 652 -62.47 8.40 21.19
CA SER A 652 -63.00 7.87 19.93
C SER A 652 -61.93 7.64 18.87
N MET A 653 -60.91 8.51 18.78
CA MET A 653 -59.74 8.30 17.94
C MET A 653 -58.90 7.12 18.43
N LEU A 654 -58.78 6.91 19.74
CA LEU A 654 -58.06 5.80 20.35
C LEU A 654 -58.76 4.48 20.07
N GLU A 655 -60.09 4.45 20.11
CA GLU A 655 -60.89 3.29 19.73
C GLU A 655 -60.74 2.96 18.24
N GLN A 656 -60.70 3.98 17.36
CA GLN A 656 -60.40 3.78 15.93
C GLN A 656 -58.97 3.26 15.71
N LYS A 657 -57.98 3.87 16.37
CA LYS A 657 -56.58 3.43 16.29
C LYS A 657 -56.43 2.00 16.80
N ASN A 658 -57.10 1.62 17.89
CA ASN A 658 -57.08 0.25 18.40
C ASN A 658 -57.70 -0.73 17.39
N ALA A 659 -58.78 -0.36 16.71
CA ALA A 659 -59.36 -1.20 15.65
C ALA A 659 -58.39 -1.37 14.47
N THR A 660 -57.69 -0.31 14.07
CA THR A 660 -56.65 -0.38 13.03
C THR A 660 -55.45 -1.23 13.50
N ILE A 661 -55.04 -1.11 14.76
CA ILE A 661 -53.98 -1.94 15.34
C ILE A 661 -54.37 -3.42 15.30
N GLU A 662 -55.60 -3.78 15.69
CA GLU A 662 -56.07 -5.17 15.60
C GLU A 662 -56.06 -5.71 14.15
N GLU A 663 -56.43 -4.88 13.17
CA GLU A 663 -56.40 -5.24 11.75
C GLU A 663 -54.95 -5.44 11.25
N LEU A 664 -54.05 -4.53 11.62
CA LEU A 664 -52.62 -4.63 11.31
C LEU A 664 -51.96 -5.82 12.02
N GLU A 665 -52.30 -6.12 13.27
CA GLU A 665 -51.81 -7.30 13.99
C GLU A 665 -52.25 -8.59 13.30
N GLN A 666 -53.47 -8.64 12.78
CA GLN A 666 -53.95 -9.79 12.00
C GLN A 666 -53.17 -9.91 10.68
N GLU A 667 -53.01 -8.82 9.94
CA GLU A 667 -52.30 -8.81 8.66
C GLU A 667 -50.81 -9.15 8.84
N LEU A 668 -50.19 -8.68 9.93
CA LEU A 668 -48.82 -9.02 10.32
C LEU A 668 -48.70 -10.51 10.66
N ASN A 669 -49.66 -11.08 11.39
CA ASN A 669 -49.63 -12.51 11.74
C ASN A 669 -49.85 -13.40 10.51
N GLU A 670 -50.72 -12.99 9.58
CA GLU A 670 -50.92 -13.67 8.29
C GLU A 670 -49.66 -13.59 7.42
N THR A 671 -49.03 -12.41 7.34
CA THR A 671 -47.79 -12.18 6.59
C THR A 671 -46.60 -12.93 7.20
N GLY A 672 -46.49 -12.94 8.53
CA GLY A 672 -45.48 -13.71 9.26
C GLY A 672 -45.64 -15.22 9.04
N GLY A 673 -46.88 -15.71 9.04
CA GLY A 673 -47.19 -17.11 8.70
C GLY A 673 -46.81 -17.48 7.27
N ALA A 674 -47.14 -16.63 6.30
CA ALA A 674 -46.76 -16.82 4.90
C ALA A 674 -45.24 -16.81 4.69
N SER A 675 -44.54 -15.91 5.39
CA SER A 675 -43.08 -15.83 5.37
C SER A 675 -42.43 -17.08 5.96
N GLN A 676 -42.97 -17.61 7.07
CA GLN A 676 -42.49 -18.86 7.66
C GLN A 676 -42.71 -20.06 6.72
N GLU A 677 -43.87 -20.14 6.06
CA GLU A 677 -44.14 -21.21 5.09
C GLU A 677 -43.20 -21.13 3.88
N LEU A 678 -42.86 -19.92 3.43
CA LEU A 678 -41.87 -19.71 2.38
C LEU A 678 -40.46 -20.12 2.83
N LEU A 679 -40.05 -19.77 4.05
CA LEU A 679 -38.78 -20.20 4.64
C LEU A 679 -38.69 -21.73 4.74
N ASP A 680 -39.75 -22.40 5.17
CA ASP A 680 -39.80 -23.86 5.25
C ASP A 680 -39.66 -24.50 3.85
N GLN A 681 -40.30 -23.93 2.82
CA GLN A 681 -40.14 -24.38 1.44
C GLN A 681 -38.72 -24.16 0.89
N LYS A 682 -38.12 -23.00 1.17
CA LYS A 682 -36.75 -22.68 0.77
C LYS A 682 -35.75 -23.62 1.45
N ASN A 683 -35.90 -23.85 2.75
CA ASN A 683 -35.07 -24.78 3.51
C ASN A 683 -35.18 -26.23 2.99
N ALA A 684 -36.38 -26.67 2.62
CA ALA A 684 -36.55 -27.98 1.98
C ALA A 684 -35.84 -28.06 0.61
N THR A 685 -35.87 -26.99 -0.17
CA THR A 685 -35.17 -26.91 -1.47
C THR A 685 -33.65 -26.91 -1.29
N ILE A 686 -33.14 -26.17 -0.31
CA ILE A 686 -31.72 -26.14 0.04
C ILE A 686 -31.24 -27.55 0.44
N ALA A 687 -31.99 -28.25 1.28
CA ALA A 687 -31.64 -29.61 1.69
C ALA A 687 -31.58 -30.60 0.51
N GLU A 688 -32.48 -30.46 -0.46
CA GLU A 688 -32.47 -31.27 -1.69
C GLU A 688 -31.24 -30.96 -2.56
N LEU A 689 -30.92 -29.68 -2.75
CA LEU A 689 -29.74 -29.26 -3.51
C LEU A 689 -28.44 -29.73 -2.84
N GLN A 690 -28.35 -29.66 -1.50
CA GLN A 690 -27.20 -30.17 -0.75
C GLN A 690 -27.00 -31.67 -0.96
N ASN A 691 -28.08 -32.46 -0.94
CA ASN A 691 -28.00 -33.90 -1.24
C ASN A 691 -27.53 -34.17 -2.68
N GLN A 692 -27.98 -33.37 -3.65
CA GLN A 692 -27.57 -33.49 -5.05
C GLN A 692 -26.08 -33.15 -5.23
N THR A 693 -25.58 -32.10 -4.56
CA THR A 693 -24.16 -31.73 -4.57
C THR A 693 -23.30 -32.83 -3.95
N GLU A 694 -23.73 -33.42 -2.83
CA GLU A 694 -23.01 -34.53 -2.20
C GLU A 694 -22.94 -35.76 -3.12
N GLU A 695 -24.03 -36.09 -3.82
CA GLU A 695 -24.04 -37.19 -4.79
C GLU A 695 -23.11 -36.91 -5.98
N LEU A 696 -23.10 -35.68 -6.50
CA LEU A 696 -22.19 -35.27 -7.58
C LEU A 696 -20.73 -35.33 -7.15
N ASN A 697 -20.40 -34.89 -5.94
CA ASN A 697 -19.04 -34.95 -5.39
C ASN A 697 -18.55 -36.39 -5.28
N GLN A 698 -19.41 -37.32 -4.82
CA GLN A 698 -19.07 -38.74 -4.76
C GLN A 698 -18.84 -39.33 -6.17
N GLN A 699 -19.65 -38.96 -7.16
CA GLN A 699 -19.46 -39.38 -8.55
C GLN A 699 -18.16 -38.86 -9.14
N LEU A 700 -17.77 -37.62 -8.82
CA LEU A 700 -16.51 -37.03 -9.25
C LEU A 700 -15.31 -37.78 -8.65
N ALA A 701 -15.34 -38.05 -7.35
CA ALA A 701 -14.28 -38.81 -6.68
C ALA A 701 -14.10 -40.23 -7.27
N ASP A 702 -15.20 -40.91 -7.61
CA ASP A 702 -15.16 -42.21 -8.28
C ASP A 702 -14.55 -42.11 -9.69
N ALA A 703 -14.88 -41.05 -10.43
CA ALA A 703 -14.33 -40.81 -11.77
C ALA A 703 -12.82 -40.52 -11.72
N GLU A 704 -12.36 -39.71 -10.77
CA GLU A 704 -10.94 -39.41 -10.55
C GLU A 704 -10.15 -40.69 -10.23
N SER A 705 -10.68 -41.55 -9.36
CA SER A 705 -10.08 -42.83 -9.01
C SER A 705 -9.96 -43.76 -10.23
N GLN A 706 -10.98 -43.80 -11.10
CA GLN A 706 -10.91 -44.56 -12.35
C GLN A 706 -9.85 -44.00 -13.29
N LEU A 707 -9.74 -42.68 -13.42
CA LEU A 707 -8.76 -42.02 -14.27
C LEU A 707 -7.34 -42.34 -13.78
N LEU A 708 -7.08 -42.27 -12.47
CA LEU A 708 -5.80 -42.64 -11.89
C LEU A 708 -5.40 -44.09 -12.20
N ASN A 709 -6.35 -45.03 -12.11
CA ASN A 709 -6.13 -46.43 -12.44
C ASN A 709 -5.82 -46.62 -13.94
N GLN A 710 -6.57 -45.92 -14.82
CA GLN A 710 -6.30 -45.93 -16.26
C GLN A 710 -4.91 -45.38 -16.59
N THR A 711 -4.51 -44.26 -15.97
CA THR A 711 -3.17 -43.67 -16.15
C THR A 711 -2.08 -44.65 -15.75
N THR A 712 -2.24 -45.35 -14.63
CA THR A 712 -1.29 -46.38 -14.17
C THR A 712 -1.21 -47.54 -15.18
N THR A 713 -2.37 -47.98 -15.69
CA THR A 713 -2.44 -49.04 -16.71
C THR A 713 -1.75 -48.62 -18.02
N ILE A 714 -1.90 -47.37 -18.43
CA ILE A 714 -1.23 -46.83 -19.62
C ILE A 714 0.29 -46.85 -19.43
N ALA A 715 0.80 -46.40 -18.27
CA ALA A 715 2.23 -46.42 -17.98
C ALA A 715 2.82 -47.85 -18.02
N ASP A 716 2.10 -48.83 -17.47
CA ASP A 716 2.50 -50.24 -17.53
C ASP A 716 2.54 -50.76 -18.99
N LEU A 717 1.54 -50.43 -19.80
CA LEU A 717 1.50 -50.80 -21.21
C LEU A 717 2.62 -50.14 -22.02
N GLU A 718 2.95 -48.88 -21.77
CA GLU A 718 4.06 -48.18 -22.43
C GLU A 718 5.42 -48.82 -22.11
N SER A 719 5.60 -49.24 -20.85
CA SER A 719 6.77 -50.02 -20.43
C SER A 719 6.86 -51.36 -21.17
N GLU A 720 5.73 -52.07 -21.30
CA GLU A 720 5.66 -53.34 -22.03
C GLU A 720 5.98 -53.16 -23.52
N VAL A 721 5.42 -52.13 -24.16
CA VAL A 721 5.71 -51.78 -25.56
C VAL A 721 7.20 -51.47 -25.75
N SER A 722 7.81 -50.75 -24.82
CA SER A 722 9.24 -50.44 -24.85
C SER A 722 10.10 -51.71 -24.77
N ALA A 723 9.74 -52.64 -23.89
CA ALA A 723 10.42 -53.93 -23.77
C ALA A 723 10.26 -54.80 -25.03
N MET A 724 9.06 -54.82 -25.62
CA MET A 724 8.80 -55.51 -26.89
C MET A 724 9.62 -54.92 -28.03
N ASN A 725 9.75 -53.60 -28.12
CA ASN A 725 10.53 -52.92 -29.15
C ASN A 725 12.03 -53.26 -29.04
N LEU A 726 12.56 -53.34 -27.82
CA LEU A 726 13.94 -53.79 -27.59
C LEU A 726 14.14 -55.25 -28.05
N SER A 727 13.16 -56.11 -27.77
CA SER A 727 13.17 -57.51 -28.21
C SER A 727 13.12 -57.64 -29.74
N ALA A 728 12.31 -56.82 -30.41
CA ALA A 728 12.24 -56.77 -31.87
C ALA A 728 13.60 -56.38 -32.48
N ARG A 729 14.25 -55.33 -31.98
CA ARG A 729 15.61 -54.93 -32.42
C ARG A 729 16.65 -56.04 -32.25
N LYS A 730 16.55 -56.80 -31.15
CA LYS A 730 17.42 -57.95 -30.91
C LYS A 730 17.22 -59.04 -31.98
N TRP A 731 15.98 -59.39 -32.28
CA TRP A 731 15.68 -60.38 -33.32
C TRP A 731 16.07 -59.90 -34.72
N GLU A 732 15.93 -58.60 -35.03
CA GLU A 732 16.41 -58.03 -36.28
C GLU A 732 17.94 -58.16 -36.43
N ALA A 733 18.70 -57.90 -35.36
CA ALA A 733 20.15 -58.09 -35.35
C ALA A 733 20.55 -59.55 -35.52
N GLU A 734 19.88 -60.48 -34.83
CA GLU A 734 20.10 -61.93 -34.98
C GLU A 734 19.77 -62.41 -36.40
N ALA A 735 18.68 -61.91 -37.01
CA ALA A 735 18.33 -62.23 -38.38
C ALA A 735 19.37 -61.72 -39.39
N SER A 736 19.91 -60.51 -39.18
CA SER A 736 20.98 -59.95 -40.00
C SER A 736 22.26 -60.78 -39.91
N ASP A 737 22.65 -61.22 -38.72
CA ASP A 737 23.82 -62.10 -38.53
C ASP A 737 23.63 -63.45 -39.25
N LEU A 738 22.46 -64.07 -39.09
CA LEU A 738 22.12 -65.31 -39.79
C LEU A 738 22.13 -65.15 -41.31
N GLN A 739 21.69 -64.00 -41.83
CA GLN A 739 21.76 -63.71 -43.26
C GLN A 739 23.22 -63.65 -43.72
N ASN A 740 24.09 -62.93 -43.01
CA ASN A 740 25.52 -62.86 -43.34
C ASN A 740 26.19 -64.24 -43.32
N GLN A 741 25.83 -65.07 -42.33
CA GLN A 741 26.30 -66.46 -42.27
C GLN A 741 25.85 -67.27 -43.49
N THR A 742 24.61 -67.08 -43.93
CA THR A 742 24.05 -67.75 -45.11
C THR A 742 24.78 -67.34 -46.39
N GLU A 743 25.05 -66.05 -46.57
CA GLU A 743 25.80 -65.52 -47.72
C GLU A 743 27.24 -66.07 -47.76
N SER A 744 27.89 -66.18 -46.59
CA SER A 744 29.20 -66.80 -46.45
C SER A 744 29.19 -68.29 -46.83
N LEU A 745 28.18 -69.04 -46.35
CA LEU A 745 27.98 -70.44 -46.70
C LEU A 745 27.73 -70.65 -48.19
N GLN A 746 26.94 -69.78 -48.83
CA GLN A 746 26.70 -69.82 -50.27
C GLN A 746 28.01 -69.59 -51.05
N SER A 747 28.81 -68.59 -50.66
CA SER A 747 30.12 -68.34 -51.27
C SER A 747 31.07 -69.54 -51.15
N MET A 748 31.09 -70.20 -49.99
CA MET A 748 31.86 -71.43 -49.80
C MET A 748 31.37 -72.57 -50.70
N LEU A 749 30.05 -72.71 -50.86
CA LEU A 749 29.45 -73.73 -51.73
C LEU A 749 29.83 -73.50 -53.20
N GLU A 750 29.77 -72.26 -53.68
CA GLU A 750 30.20 -71.89 -55.04
C GLU A 750 31.67 -72.22 -55.28
N ALA A 751 32.55 -71.87 -54.35
CA ALA A 751 33.98 -72.21 -54.43
C ALA A 751 34.20 -73.73 -54.49
N LYS A 752 33.45 -74.49 -53.69
CA LYS A 752 33.50 -75.96 -53.71
C LYS A 752 33.00 -76.54 -55.03
N ASN A 753 31.90 -76.02 -55.59
CA ASN A 753 31.41 -76.44 -56.89
C ASN A 753 32.43 -76.17 -58.00
N SER A 754 33.10 -75.01 -57.99
CA SER A 754 34.18 -74.73 -58.96
C SER A 754 35.33 -75.73 -58.82
N THR A 755 35.72 -76.06 -57.59
CA THR A 755 36.78 -77.07 -57.33
C THR A 755 36.36 -78.45 -57.86
N ILE A 756 35.09 -78.84 -57.65
CA ILE A 756 34.56 -80.10 -58.16
C ILE A 756 34.62 -80.11 -59.69
N SER A 757 34.21 -79.04 -60.37
CA SER A 757 34.28 -78.95 -61.82
C SER A 757 35.72 -79.05 -62.36
N GLU A 758 36.70 -78.43 -61.69
CA GLU A 758 38.13 -78.60 -62.05
C GLU A 758 38.59 -80.06 -61.86
N GLN A 759 38.18 -80.70 -60.78
CA GLN A 759 38.50 -82.11 -60.51
C GLN A 759 37.86 -83.03 -61.55
N GLU A 760 36.60 -82.81 -61.93
CA GLU A 760 35.92 -83.56 -63.00
C GLU A 760 36.64 -83.41 -64.34
N SER A 761 37.08 -82.19 -64.69
CA SER A 761 37.90 -81.94 -65.88
C SER A 761 39.22 -82.73 -65.83
N THR A 762 39.90 -82.70 -64.69
CA THR A 762 41.15 -83.44 -64.48
C THR A 762 40.94 -84.95 -64.61
N ILE A 763 39.85 -85.48 -64.05
CA ILE A 763 39.49 -86.89 -64.19
C ILE A 763 39.25 -87.24 -65.66
N SER A 764 38.51 -86.41 -66.40
CA SER A 764 38.25 -86.62 -67.83
C SER A 764 39.54 -86.64 -68.68
N GLU A 765 40.50 -85.74 -68.41
CA GLU A 765 41.82 -85.75 -69.04
C GLU A 765 42.59 -87.04 -68.72
N ARG A 766 42.54 -87.49 -67.47
CA ARG A 766 43.17 -88.75 -67.04
C ARG A 766 42.51 -89.97 -67.66
N ASP A 767 41.19 -90.01 -67.78
CA ASP A 767 40.46 -91.10 -68.43
C ASP A 767 40.81 -91.17 -69.93
N SER A 768 40.98 -90.01 -70.58
CA SER A 768 41.48 -89.93 -71.96
C SER A 768 42.91 -90.47 -72.07
N THR A 769 43.79 -90.08 -71.14
CA THR A 769 45.18 -90.57 -71.09
C THR A 769 45.22 -92.09 -70.83
N ILE A 770 44.37 -92.60 -69.94
CA ILE A 770 44.24 -94.04 -69.68
C ILE A 770 43.78 -94.75 -70.95
N SER A 771 42.79 -94.21 -71.66
CA SER A 771 42.31 -94.80 -72.91
C SER A 771 43.40 -94.86 -73.99
N GLU A 772 44.21 -93.81 -74.12
CA GLU A 772 45.40 -93.81 -75.00
C GLU A 772 46.41 -94.88 -74.56
N LEU A 773 46.74 -94.95 -73.27
CA LEU A 773 47.66 -95.96 -72.74
C LEU A 773 47.13 -97.39 -72.91
N GLU A 774 45.83 -97.63 -72.75
CA GLU A 774 45.19 -98.92 -73.01
C GLU A 774 45.28 -99.29 -74.50
N SER A 775 45.10 -98.32 -75.40
CA SER A 775 45.31 -98.51 -76.84
C SER A 775 46.77 -98.86 -77.14
N ASP A 776 47.73 -98.12 -76.57
CA ASP A 776 49.16 -98.39 -76.71
C ASP A 776 49.54 -99.77 -76.18
N VAL A 777 48.97 -100.19 -75.04
CA VAL A 777 49.15 -101.53 -74.49
C VAL A 777 48.57 -102.60 -75.42
N SER A 778 47.38 -102.39 -75.97
CA SER A 778 46.78 -103.30 -76.96
C SER A 778 47.64 -103.41 -78.22
N ASP A 779 48.19 -102.30 -78.72
CA ASP A 779 49.13 -102.30 -79.86
C ASP A 779 50.44 -103.03 -79.51
N LEU A 780 50.96 -102.85 -78.31
CA LEU A 780 52.14 -103.57 -77.82
C LEU A 780 51.87 -105.08 -77.64
N GLU A 781 50.70 -105.47 -77.13
CA GLU A 781 50.26 -106.87 -77.04
C GLU A 781 50.18 -107.52 -78.43
N SER A 782 49.60 -106.81 -79.41
CA SER A 782 49.58 -107.22 -80.82
C SER A 782 50.99 -107.37 -81.40
N GLN A 783 51.90 -106.43 -81.14
CA GLN A 783 53.30 -106.53 -81.56
C GLN A 783 54.04 -107.71 -80.90
N ILE A 784 53.72 -108.05 -79.64
CA ILE A 784 54.24 -109.24 -78.96
C ILE A 784 53.71 -110.52 -79.61
N GLU A 785 52.43 -110.57 -79.97
CA GLU A 785 51.83 -111.70 -80.66
C GLU A 785 52.46 -111.92 -82.06
N ASP A 786 52.72 -110.85 -82.80
CA ASP A 786 53.47 -110.88 -84.07
C ASP A 786 54.94 -111.30 -83.88
N ALA A 787 55.60 -110.88 -82.79
CA ALA A 787 56.96 -111.30 -82.44
C ALA A 787 57.03 -112.78 -82.00
N GLN A 788 55.96 -113.32 -81.41
CA GLN A 788 55.83 -114.74 -81.09
C GLN A 788 55.55 -115.59 -82.34
N SER A 789 54.84 -115.05 -83.34
CA SER A 789 54.56 -115.77 -84.60
C SER A 789 55.77 -115.87 -85.53
N THR A 790 56.77 -114.99 -85.39
CA THR A 790 57.95 -114.90 -86.27
C THR A 790 59.21 -115.65 -85.77
N THR A 791 59.15 -116.39 -84.65
CA THR A 791 60.30 -117.11 -84.07
C THR A 791 60.29 -118.64 -84.25
N ALA A 792 59.54 -119.16 -85.22
CA ALA A 792 59.64 -120.56 -85.65
C ALA A 792 60.36 -120.74 -87.01
N SER A 793 61.53 -120.08 -87.22
CA SER A 793 62.71 -120.65 -87.91
C SER A 793 63.84 -119.62 -88.12
N GLY A 794 64.83 -119.59 -87.22
CA GLY A 794 66.13 -118.90 -87.43
C GLY A 794 66.58 -118.02 -86.24
N PRO A 795 67.89 -117.95 -85.90
CA PRO A 795 68.36 -117.56 -84.56
C PRO A 795 68.27 -116.04 -84.30
N GLY A 796 67.27 -115.61 -83.53
CA GLY A 796 67.02 -114.20 -83.16
C GLY A 796 66.98 -113.96 -81.64
N PHE A 797 68.03 -114.37 -80.91
CA PHE A 797 68.12 -114.17 -79.44
C PHE A 797 68.39 -112.71 -79.00
N THR A 798 68.51 -111.76 -79.95
CA THR A 798 68.77 -110.35 -79.68
C THR A 798 67.51 -109.47 -79.64
N ALA A 799 66.39 -109.89 -80.25
CA ALA A 799 65.14 -109.12 -80.27
C ALA A 799 64.40 -109.15 -78.93
N VAL A 800 64.39 -110.30 -78.25
CA VAL A 800 63.70 -110.48 -76.95
C VAL A 800 64.39 -109.65 -75.84
N LEU A 801 65.72 -109.53 -75.86
CA LEU A 801 66.44 -108.69 -74.91
C LEU A 801 66.21 -107.19 -75.15
N ALA A 802 66.04 -106.77 -76.40
CA ALA A 802 65.67 -105.39 -76.72
C ALA A 802 64.24 -105.07 -76.25
N LEU A 803 63.30 -106.02 -76.37
CA LEU A 803 61.92 -105.85 -75.93
C LEU A 803 61.78 -105.76 -74.40
N VAL A 804 62.54 -106.57 -73.65
CA VAL A 804 62.58 -106.47 -72.17
C VAL A 804 63.23 -105.16 -71.72
N ALA A 805 64.22 -104.64 -72.45
CA ALA A 805 64.78 -103.31 -72.18
C ALA A 805 63.78 -102.18 -72.48
N LEU A 806 62.94 -102.32 -73.51
CA LEU A 806 61.91 -101.36 -73.89
C LEU A 806 60.73 -101.36 -72.88
N MET A 807 60.31 -102.54 -72.40
CA MET A 807 59.36 -102.66 -71.29
C MET A 807 59.93 -102.08 -69.98
N GLY A 808 61.23 -102.25 -69.72
CA GLY A 808 61.90 -101.61 -68.59
C GLY A 808 61.92 -100.07 -68.70
N ALA A 809 62.08 -99.52 -69.91
CA ALA A 809 62.04 -98.09 -70.16
C ALA A 809 60.61 -97.51 -70.07
N ALA A 810 59.60 -98.23 -70.57
CA ALA A 810 58.20 -97.84 -70.49
C ALA A 810 57.68 -97.83 -69.04
N LEU A 811 58.02 -98.85 -68.23
CA LEU A 811 57.71 -98.87 -66.80
C LEU A 811 58.44 -97.76 -66.01
N LEU A 812 59.62 -97.34 -66.45
CA LEU A 812 60.34 -96.21 -65.85
C LEU A 812 59.72 -94.85 -66.22
N ALA A 813 59.12 -94.72 -67.42
CA ALA A 813 58.40 -93.52 -67.85
C ALA A 813 57.07 -93.34 -67.10
N VAL A 814 56.31 -94.42 -66.90
CA VAL A 814 55.07 -94.42 -66.10
C VAL A 814 55.33 -94.07 -64.63
N ARG A 815 56.50 -94.45 -64.08
CA ARG A 815 56.88 -94.07 -62.71
C ARG A 815 57.38 -92.62 -62.57
N ARG A 816 57.67 -91.92 -63.66
CA ARG A 816 58.18 -90.54 -63.65
C ARG A 816 57.08 -89.47 -63.77
N GLN A 817 55.82 -89.88 -63.96
CA GLN A 817 54.64 -89.00 -64.06
C GLN A 817 53.62 -89.20 -62.91
N GLN A 818 54.08 -89.63 -61.72
CA GLN A 818 53.34 -89.42 -60.47
C GLN A 818 53.72 -88.09 -59.84
#